data_AF-A0A804L9K1-F1
#
_entry.id   AF-A0A804L9K1-F1
#
_cell.length_a   1.000
_cell.length_b   1.000
_cell.length_c   1.000
_cell.angle_alpha   90.00
_cell.angle_beta   90.00
_cell.angle_gamma   90.00
#
_symmetry.space_group_name_H-M   'P 1'
#
loop_
_entity.id
_entity.type
_entity.pdbx_description
1 polymer ?
#
loop_
_entity_poly.entity_id
_entity_poly.type
_entity_poly.pdbx_seq_one_letter_code
_entity_poly.pdbx_strand_id
1 'polypeptide(L)'
;MRGDDNGSAAILVLVVVDDSVDIIMIIKKIRDEMDALRMALLFSPPDTALILCLQLDLDTTKEGIRPRSGLHGLAVCRHRVRGPIPTKDGTYECSVSFAPSLSSVMPGLCLFQHTVNEYRSATFFLLPNTVPPHLVIYTNGRDLTGITTLIITVPVDGTSLISETCNIMQAFPVHRLQPLPPSTKLLPLPTTASAHRTIPFVSSAAASSPSTSQLAGSATAPDSPTAAFWDYQLLFASQRSETAEPVLLRVAHGSVPVDFPRGTYYLAGPGIFSDDHGSTVNPLDGHGYLRAFDFRGSSDEVWYSARYVATPAQREEREAATGRWRFTHRGPFSVLRGGRRVGNLKVMKNVANTSVLKWGPRLMCLWEGGDPYEIDPASLDTVGLVDLVGSDHGDRRQTDGGSSGRAVDVAAHLLKPILRGVFKMPPKRLLAHYKIDAKRNRLLMVSCNAEDMLLPRSTFTFYEFDYNYELKQKKEFVIPDHLMIHDWAFTDSHYVLLGNRIKLDIPGSLLAVSGLHPMISALAVNPSQPSTPIYVLPRFSQSPIRDRNWLVPIQAPSQKWALHTGNAFEERDGNGNLKIQLQASVCSYQWLNFHKMFGYNWRTGKLDPSFMNLVDGREAMLPHLIQVSIELDAKGTCYGFSIANLSNIWNRPADFPAINPCFSGQKNTYVYVGSSSGTRRFLPRFPFDSIVKLDLSNGSAKSWSTGDRMFVGEPIFVPKGREEDDGYVLVVEYAVAKQMCYLVILDARRIGEAEAVVAKLEVPKHLTFPIGFHGFWSTK
;
A
#
# COMPACT_ATOMS: atom_id res chain seq x y z
N MET A 1 24.40 -15.68 -23.77
CA MET A 1 23.41 -14.94 -24.57
C MET A 1 23.83 -14.99 -26.03
N ARG A 2 22.92 -15.35 -26.95
CA ARG A 2 23.00 -14.93 -28.35
C ARG A 2 21.75 -14.10 -28.59
N GLY A 3 21.97 -12.83 -28.91
CA GLY A 3 20.95 -11.85 -29.26
C GLY A 3 21.66 -10.81 -30.10
N ASP A 4 21.60 -11.01 -31.42
CA ASP A 4 21.86 -9.96 -32.38
C ASP A 4 20.67 -9.00 -32.31
N ASP A 5 20.94 -7.73 -32.05
CA ASP A 5 20.29 -6.57 -32.65
C ASP A 5 20.96 -5.28 -32.13
N ASN A 6 21.85 -4.73 -32.97
CA ASN A 6 22.29 -3.33 -33.09
C ASN A 6 22.15 -2.39 -31.87
N GLY A 7 22.88 -2.66 -30.79
CA GLY A 7 23.13 -1.70 -29.71
C GLY A 7 24.63 -1.45 -29.55
N SER A 8 25.08 -0.21 -29.75
CA SER A 8 26.44 0.20 -29.38
C SER A 8 26.62 -0.02 -27.87
N ALA A 9 27.58 -0.85 -27.46
CA ALA A 9 27.88 -1.10 -26.05
C ALA A 9 29.19 -0.41 -25.63
N ALA A 10 29.16 0.30 -24.50
CA ALA A 10 30.36 0.85 -23.88
C ALA A 10 30.87 -0.13 -22.81
N ILE A 11 32.17 -0.46 -22.86
CA ILE A 11 32.83 -1.30 -21.85
C ILE A 11 33.72 -0.40 -21.02
N LEU A 12 33.35 -0.21 -19.75
CA LEU A 12 34.16 0.50 -18.76
C LEU A 12 34.94 -0.53 -17.95
N VAL A 13 36.27 -0.48 -18.01
CA VAL A 13 37.14 -1.36 -17.23
C VAL A 13 37.78 -0.53 -16.12
N LEU A 14 37.41 -0.81 -14.88
CA LEU A 14 38.00 -0.18 -13.70
C LEU A 14 38.97 -1.17 -13.05
N VAL A 15 40.23 -0.77 -12.99
CA VAL A 15 41.30 -1.49 -12.31
C VAL A 15 41.48 -0.85 -10.95
N VAL A 16 41.11 -1.54 -9.87
CA VAL A 16 41.30 -1.06 -8.50
C VAL A 16 42.51 -1.77 -7.92
N VAL A 17 43.48 -0.97 -7.47
CA VAL A 17 44.67 -1.44 -6.78
C VAL A 17 44.50 -1.01 -5.33
N ASP A 18 44.30 -2.00 -4.44
CA ASP A 18 44.09 -1.90 -2.98
C ASP A 18 42.62 -2.08 -2.49
N ASP A 19 42.45 -2.92 -1.47
CA ASP A 19 41.18 -3.50 -0.98
C ASP A 19 40.40 -2.57 -0.02
N SER A 20 40.80 -1.31 0.09
CA SER A 20 40.33 -0.38 1.14
C SER A 20 39.58 0.87 0.63
N VAL A 21 39.02 0.84 -0.58
CA VAL A 21 38.36 2.00 -1.21
C VAL A 21 36.82 1.96 -1.12
N ASP A 22 36.22 3.05 -0.65
CA ASP A 22 34.77 3.25 -0.52
C ASP A 22 34.04 3.38 -1.88
N ILE A 23 33.19 2.40 -2.23
CA ILE A 23 32.49 2.24 -3.52
C ILE A 23 31.58 3.45 -3.88
N ILE A 24 31.06 4.16 -2.89
CA ILE A 24 30.11 5.27 -3.08
C ILE A 24 30.76 6.48 -3.78
N MET A 25 32.05 6.72 -3.53
CA MET A 25 32.80 7.83 -4.12
C MET A 25 33.05 7.62 -5.62
N ILE A 26 33.26 6.37 -6.03
CA ILE A 26 33.49 5.96 -7.42
C ILE A 26 32.20 6.14 -8.25
N ILE A 27 31.05 5.71 -7.71
CA ILE A 27 29.74 5.83 -8.41
C ILE A 27 29.37 7.29 -8.67
N LYS A 28 29.64 8.19 -7.73
CA LYS A 28 29.30 9.62 -7.87
C LYS A 28 30.12 10.28 -8.98
N LYS A 29 31.41 9.95 -9.09
CA LYS A 29 32.30 10.51 -10.12
C LYS A 29 32.10 9.89 -11.50
N ILE A 30 31.72 8.61 -11.58
CA ILE A 30 31.28 7.95 -12.82
C ILE A 30 30.02 8.62 -13.40
N ARG A 31 29.08 9.04 -12.54
CA ARG A 31 27.83 9.67 -12.98
C ARG A 31 28.06 11.02 -13.68
N ASP A 32 28.97 11.84 -13.17
CA ASP A 32 29.27 13.15 -13.75
C ASP A 32 29.97 13.03 -15.12
N GLU A 33 30.80 12.00 -15.32
CA GLU A 33 31.50 11.73 -16.59
C GLU A 33 30.61 11.04 -17.65
N MET A 34 29.56 10.32 -17.24
CA MET A 34 28.59 9.68 -18.15
C MET A 34 27.84 10.68 -19.04
N ASP A 35 27.61 11.90 -18.57
CA ASP A 35 26.94 12.94 -19.35
C ASP A 35 27.86 13.54 -20.43
N ALA A 36 29.18 13.61 -20.19
CA ALA A 36 30.16 13.96 -21.22
C ALA A 36 30.31 12.86 -22.29
N LEU A 37 30.25 11.59 -21.89
CA LEU A 37 30.29 10.43 -22.79
C LEU A 37 29.10 10.35 -23.75
N ARG A 38 27.90 10.70 -23.27
CA ARG A 38 26.67 10.74 -24.08
C ARG A 38 26.81 11.65 -25.30
N MET A 39 27.55 12.76 -25.16
CA MET A 39 27.81 13.69 -26.26
C MET A 39 28.79 13.14 -27.30
N ALA A 40 29.76 12.31 -26.90
CA ALA A 40 30.73 11.69 -27.82
C ALA A 40 30.15 10.48 -28.59
N LEU A 41 29.21 9.75 -27.98
CA LEU A 41 28.53 8.59 -28.58
C LEU A 41 27.50 8.97 -29.65
N LEU A 42 26.89 10.15 -29.57
CA LEU A 42 25.93 10.68 -30.55
C LEU A 42 26.51 10.84 -31.97
N PHE A 43 27.84 10.79 -32.14
CA PHE A 43 28.52 10.99 -33.42
C PHE A 43 29.40 9.79 -33.87
N SER A 44 29.23 8.60 -33.28
CA SER A 44 30.08 7.42 -33.58
C SER A 44 29.34 6.34 -34.41
N PRO A 45 29.99 5.67 -35.38
CA PRO A 45 29.37 4.62 -36.21
C PRO A 45 28.98 3.35 -35.40
N PRO A 46 27.99 2.58 -35.86
CA PRO A 46 27.37 1.47 -35.11
C PRO A 46 28.28 0.29 -34.74
N ASP A 47 29.47 0.16 -35.36
CA ASP A 47 30.40 -0.96 -35.11
C ASP A 47 31.64 -0.57 -34.26
N THR A 48 31.51 0.46 -33.41
CA THR A 48 32.65 1.02 -32.66
C THR A 48 32.53 0.70 -31.16
N ALA A 49 33.51 -0.03 -30.60
CA ALA A 49 33.67 -0.14 -29.16
C ALA A 49 34.52 1.03 -28.64
N LEU A 50 33.98 1.78 -27.67
CA LEU A 50 34.74 2.78 -26.91
C LEU A 50 35.22 2.13 -25.61
N ILE A 51 36.53 2.16 -25.39
CA ILE A 51 37.15 1.75 -24.12
C ILE A 51 37.59 3.02 -23.41
N LEU A 52 37.12 3.21 -22.17
CA LEU A 52 37.61 4.23 -21.28
C LEU A 52 38.48 3.62 -20.19
N CYS A 53 39.69 4.15 -20.05
CA CYS A 53 40.56 3.89 -18.92
C CYS A 53 40.63 5.14 -18.05
N LEU A 54 40.29 5.00 -16.76
CA LEU A 54 40.40 6.05 -15.75
C LEU A 54 41.45 5.63 -14.72
N GLN A 55 42.43 6.49 -14.46
CA GLN A 55 43.40 6.31 -13.37
C GLN A 55 43.09 7.28 -12.24
N LEU A 56 43.02 6.78 -11.00
CA LEU A 56 42.76 7.56 -9.79
C LEU A 56 44.03 7.54 -8.91
N ASP A 57 44.63 8.72 -8.70
CA ASP A 57 45.69 8.87 -7.69
C ASP A 57 45.08 9.18 -6.32
N LEU A 58 45.39 8.34 -5.33
CA LEU A 58 44.89 8.42 -3.96
C LEU A 58 46.07 8.70 -3.01
N ASP A 59 45.96 9.75 -2.18
CA ASP A 59 46.95 10.00 -1.11
C ASP A 59 46.46 9.35 0.19
N THR A 60 47.30 8.52 0.78
CA THR A 60 47.08 7.95 2.12
C THR A 60 47.55 8.91 3.19
N THR A 61 46.63 9.43 4.02
CA THR A 61 46.98 10.17 5.24
C THR A 61 46.45 9.44 6.48
N LYS A 62 46.99 9.74 7.66
CA LYS A 62 46.63 9.06 8.92
C LYS A 62 45.15 9.17 9.32
N GLU A 63 44.36 10.05 8.69
CA GLU A 63 42.92 10.19 8.94
C GLU A 63 42.03 9.60 7.83
N GLY A 64 42.60 8.83 6.88
CA GLY A 64 41.90 8.19 5.77
C GLY A 64 42.33 8.70 4.38
N ILE A 65 41.84 8.02 3.34
CA ILE A 65 42.17 8.28 1.93
C ILE A 65 41.44 9.55 1.45
N ARG A 66 42.17 10.51 0.87
CA ARG A 66 41.56 11.69 0.20
C ARG A 66 42.09 11.83 -1.23
N PRO A 67 41.25 12.20 -2.21
CA PRO A 67 41.69 12.41 -3.58
C PRO A 67 42.54 13.68 -3.70
N ARG A 68 43.66 13.63 -4.44
CA ARG A 68 44.32 14.85 -4.90
C ARG A 68 43.39 15.57 -5.89
N SER A 69 43.22 16.88 -5.71
CA SER A 69 42.37 17.70 -6.58
C SER A 69 42.99 17.85 -7.96
N GLY A 70 42.57 17.02 -8.92
CA GLY A 70 42.90 17.17 -10.34
C GLY A 70 42.68 15.89 -11.13
N LEU A 71 42.00 15.98 -12.27
CA LEU A 71 41.86 14.89 -13.24
C LEU A 71 43.13 14.89 -14.11
N HIS A 72 43.94 13.83 -14.07
CA HIS A 72 45.13 13.72 -14.92
C HIS A 72 44.88 12.75 -16.09
N GLY A 73 44.00 13.18 -17.01
CA GLY A 73 43.88 12.60 -18.35
C GLY A 73 42.72 11.62 -18.57
N LEU A 74 42.04 11.79 -19.70
CA LEU A 74 41.02 10.90 -20.24
C LEU A 74 41.54 10.37 -21.58
N ALA A 75 41.68 9.04 -21.72
CA ALA A 75 42.05 8.42 -23.00
C ALA A 75 40.82 7.72 -23.59
N VAL A 76 40.44 8.14 -24.80
CA VAL A 76 39.35 7.54 -25.57
C VAL A 76 39.95 6.84 -26.78
N CYS A 77 39.94 5.50 -26.78
CA CYS A 77 40.46 4.71 -27.88
C CYS A 77 39.32 4.01 -28.63
N ARG A 78 39.33 4.09 -29.97
CA ARG A 78 38.34 3.44 -30.85
C ARG A 78 38.92 2.13 -31.40
N HIS A 79 38.26 0.99 -31.14
CA HIS A 79 38.74 -0.32 -31.61
C HIS A 79 37.64 -1.21 -32.18
N ARG A 80 38.05 -2.16 -33.02
CA ARG A 80 37.21 -3.19 -33.66
C ARG A 80 37.37 -4.52 -32.90
N VAL A 81 36.28 -5.07 -32.39
CA VAL A 81 36.28 -6.34 -31.63
C VAL A 81 35.97 -7.51 -32.59
N ARG A 82 36.69 -8.64 -32.50
CA ARG A 82 36.29 -9.89 -33.14
C ARG A 82 35.59 -10.80 -32.12
N GLY A 83 34.44 -11.36 -32.52
CA GLY A 83 33.57 -12.15 -31.65
C GLY A 83 34.18 -13.47 -31.12
N PRO A 84 33.52 -14.12 -30.14
CA PRO A 84 34.11 -15.21 -29.35
C PRO A 84 34.33 -16.48 -30.18
N ILE A 85 35.50 -17.10 -30.01
CA ILE A 85 35.89 -18.36 -30.65
C ILE A 85 35.91 -19.47 -29.57
N PRO A 86 35.16 -20.57 -29.74
CA PRO A 86 35.17 -21.68 -28.80
C PRO A 86 36.44 -22.52 -28.94
N THR A 87 37.10 -22.84 -27.82
CA THR A 87 38.28 -23.71 -27.77
C THR A 87 37.90 -25.15 -27.40
N LYS A 88 38.80 -26.11 -27.68
CA LYS A 88 38.52 -27.56 -27.56
C LYS A 88 38.29 -28.05 -26.11
N ASP A 89 38.66 -27.25 -25.12
CA ASP A 89 38.49 -27.51 -23.69
C ASP A 89 37.23 -26.84 -23.10
N GLY A 90 36.38 -26.23 -23.94
CA GLY A 90 35.11 -25.63 -23.52
C GLY A 90 35.25 -24.20 -22.97
N THR A 91 36.41 -23.56 -23.14
CA THR A 91 36.57 -22.12 -22.85
C THR A 91 36.25 -21.27 -24.11
N TYR A 92 36.09 -19.97 -23.93
CA TYR A 92 35.79 -19.02 -25.01
C TYR A 92 36.88 -17.96 -25.09
N GLU A 93 37.47 -17.77 -26.27
CA GLU A 93 38.54 -16.80 -26.51
C GLU A 93 37.99 -15.57 -27.22
N CYS A 94 38.34 -14.38 -26.74
CA CYS A 94 38.07 -13.10 -27.41
C CYS A 94 39.38 -12.31 -27.52
N SER A 95 39.68 -11.78 -28.71
CA SER A 95 40.90 -11.00 -28.98
C SER A 95 40.58 -9.58 -29.39
N VAL A 96 41.30 -8.62 -28.80
CA VAL A 96 41.24 -7.19 -29.15
C VAL A 96 42.61 -6.77 -29.67
N SER A 97 42.67 -6.26 -30.90
CA SER A 97 43.89 -5.75 -31.52
C SER A 97 43.92 -4.22 -31.52
N PHE A 98 45.00 -3.65 -30.99
CA PHE A 98 45.19 -2.21 -30.90
C PHE A 98 45.84 -1.70 -32.20
N ALA A 99 45.20 -0.73 -32.87
CA ALA A 99 45.78 -0.04 -34.03
C ALA A 99 46.44 1.28 -33.60
N PRO A 100 47.53 1.74 -34.26
CA PRO A 100 48.19 3.00 -33.90
C PRO A 100 47.31 4.20 -34.24
N SER A 101 47.26 5.17 -33.33
CA SER A 101 46.32 6.30 -33.24
C SER A 101 46.32 7.30 -34.42
N LEU A 102 45.15 7.89 -34.69
CA LEU A 102 45.03 9.22 -35.32
C LEU A 102 44.92 10.28 -34.20
N SER A 103 45.79 11.28 -34.29
CA SER A 103 46.13 12.29 -33.29
C SER A 103 45.14 13.46 -33.20
N SER A 104 44.71 13.80 -31.98
CA SER A 104 44.47 15.20 -31.59
C SER A 104 44.84 15.37 -30.12
N VAL A 105 45.91 16.12 -29.86
CA VAL A 105 46.50 16.33 -28.52
C VAL A 105 46.19 17.76 -28.07
N MET A 106 45.59 17.91 -26.87
CA MET A 106 45.69 19.13 -26.07
C MET A 106 47.02 19.10 -25.29
N PRO A 107 47.77 20.20 -25.15
CA PRO A 107 49.14 20.17 -24.62
C PRO A 107 49.15 19.89 -23.11
N GLY A 108 49.87 18.86 -22.67
CA GLY A 108 50.08 18.58 -21.23
C GLY A 108 50.40 17.14 -20.83
N LEU A 109 50.27 16.14 -21.73
CA LEU A 109 50.52 14.73 -21.41
C LEU A 109 51.76 14.19 -22.15
N CYS A 110 52.92 14.21 -21.51
CA CYS A 110 54.15 13.58 -22.04
C CYS A 110 54.44 12.20 -21.42
N LEU A 111 53.68 11.75 -20.40
CA LEU A 111 53.92 10.49 -19.69
C LEU A 111 53.15 9.27 -20.25
N PHE A 112 52.10 9.47 -21.05
CA PHE A 112 51.21 8.37 -21.47
C PHE A 112 51.65 7.64 -22.76
N GLN A 113 52.60 8.19 -23.53
CA GLN A 113 53.01 7.62 -24.81
C GLN A 113 53.95 6.40 -24.65
N HIS A 114 54.57 6.24 -23.49
CA HIS A 114 55.47 5.11 -23.21
C HIS A 114 54.71 3.85 -22.76
N THR A 115 53.65 3.98 -21.97
CA THR A 115 52.92 2.85 -21.39
C THR A 115 51.98 2.17 -22.38
N VAL A 116 51.35 2.93 -23.29
CA VAL A 116 50.39 2.37 -24.27
C VAL A 116 51.10 1.61 -25.41
N ASN A 117 52.34 1.95 -25.73
CA ASN A 117 53.10 1.26 -26.78
C ASN A 117 53.58 -0.15 -26.39
N GLU A 118 53.53 -0.53 -25.11
CA GLU A 118 53.96 -1.86 -24.64
C GLU A 118 52.86 -2.94 -24.70
N TYR A 119 51.58 -2.57 -24.88
CA TYR A 119 50.47 -3.54 -24.87
C TYR A 119 49.85 -3.70 -26.26
N ARG A 120 50.38 -4.61 -27.06
CA ARG A 120 49.91 -4.86 -28.44
C ARG A 120 48.70 -5.80 -28.55
N SER A 121 48.38 -6.57 -27.51
CA SER A 121 47.19 -7.45 -27.46
C SER A 121 46.92 -7.94 -26.03
N ALA A 122 45.66 -8.15 -25.68
CA ALA A 122 45.25 -8.81 -24.43
C ALA A 122 44.27 -9.96 -24.73
N THR A 123 44.45 -11.10 -24.06
CA THR A 123 43.63 -12.31 -24.20
C THR A 123 43.03 -12.69 -22.84
N PHE A 124 41.74 -13.02 -22.81
CA PHE A 124 40.99 -13.31 -21.59
C PHE A 124 40.57 -14.78 -21.54
N PHE A 125 40.72 -15.44 -20.38
CA PHE A 125 40.29 -16.81 -20.15
C PHE A 125 39.35 -16.90 -18.93
N LEU A 126 38.30 -17.73 -19.04
CA LEU A 126 37.37 -18.08 -17.96
C LEU A 126 37.57 -19.55 -17.59
N LEU A 127 38.07 -19.83 -16.39
CA LEU A 127 38.35 -21.20 -15.94
C LEU A 127 37.15 -21.81 -15.16
N PRO A 128 36.79 -23.09 -15.36
CA PRO A 128 35.50 -23.59 -14.86
C PRO A 128 35.46 -24.00 -13.38
N ASN A 129 36.59 -24.15 -12.68
CA ASN A 129 36.65 -24.93 -11.42
C ASN A 129 37.42 -24.30 -10.25
N THR A 130 37.43 -22.97 -10.11
CA THR A 130 37.93 -22.31 -8.88
C THR A 130 36.83 -21.47 -8.22
N VAL A 131 36.76 -21.50 -6.88
CA VAL A 131 35.80 -20.72 -6.09
C VAL A 131 36.59 -19.80 -5.14
N PRO A 132 36.51 -18.47 -5.28
CA PRO A 132 35.81 -17.74 -6.35
C PRO A 132 36.52 -17.90 -7.72
N PRO A 133 35.83 -17.68 -8.85
CA PRO A 133 36.46 -17.77 -10.17
C PRO A 133 37.45 -16.60 -10.37
N HIS A 134 38.71 -16.91 -10.65
CA HIS A 134 39.72 -15.91 -10.99
C HIS A 134 39.72 -15.64 -12.51
N LEU A 135 39.57 -14.37 -12.90
CA LEU A 135 39.86 -13.92 -14.27
C LEU A 135 41.38 -13.70 -14.38
N VAL A 136 42.05 -14.44 -15.26
CA VAL A 136 43.49 -14.28 -15.50
C VAL A 136 43.70 -13.51 -16.80
N ILE A 137 44.36 -12.36 -16.71
CA ILE A 137 44.71 -11.52 -17.86
C ILE A 137 46.17 -11.79 -18.22
N TYR A 138 46.40 -12.34 -19.41
CA TYR A 138 47.76 -12.45 -19.95
C TYR A 138 48.03 -11.28 -20.89
N THR A 139 48.97 -10.42 -20.52
CA THR A 139 49.64 -9.48 -21.42
C THR A 139 51.07 -9.97 -21.63
N ASN A 140 51.58 -9.90 -22.86
CA ASN A 140 52.91 -10.41 -23.24
C ASN A 140 54.00 -10.13 -22.18
N GLY A 141 54.25 -11.11 -21.32
CA GLY A 141 55.47 -11.21 -20.52
C GLY A 141 55.41 -10.94 -19.01
N ARG A 142 54.28 -10.61 -18.36
CA ARG A 142 54.22 -10.54 -16.88
C ARG A 142 52.90 -11.03 -16.29
N ASP A 143 53.01 -11.83 -15.23
CA ASP A 143 51.91 -12.36 -14.42
C ASP A 143 51.46 -11.27 -13.43
N LEU A 144 50.19 -10.88 -13.46
CA LEU A 144 49.61 -9.84 -12.60
C LEU A 144 48.68 -10.48 -11.55
N THR A 145 49.26 -11.20 -10.60
CA THR A 145 48.52 -11.71 -9.43
C THR A 145 48.33 -10.60 -8.39
N GLY A 146 47.09 -10.23 -8.09
CA GLY A 146 46.73 -9.27 -7.02
C GLY A 146 45.86 -8.07 -7.42
N ILE A 147 45.31 -8.06 -8.64
CA ILE A 147 44.47 -6.95 -9.14
C ILE A 147 43.01 -7.40 -9.26
N THR A 148 42.09 -6.70 -8.59
CA THR A 148 40.64 -6.90 -8.75
C THR A 148 40.12 -5.98 -9.86
N THR A 149 39.73 -6.56 -11.00
CA THR A 149 39.20 -5.80 -12.14
C THR A 149 37.68 -5.85 -12.16
N LEU A 150 37.04 -4.69 -12.16
CA LEU A 150 35.58 -4.56 -12.33
C LEU A 150 35.27 -4.17 -13.77
N ILE A 151 34.59 -5.04 -14.51
CA ILE A 151 34.12 -4.77 -15.87
C ILE A 151 32.64 -4.40 -15.80
N ILE A 152 32.30 -3.17 -16.20
CA ILE A 152 30.92 -2.69 -16.26
C ILE A 152 30.54 -2.52 -17.73
N THR A 153 29.54 -3.27 -18.18
CA THR A 153 28.94 -3.09 -19.52
C THR A 153 27.72 -2.19 -19.38
N VAL A 154 27.70 -1.05 -20.06
CA VAL A 154 26.59 -0.10 -20.00
C VAL A 154 25.82 -0.12 -21.32
N PRO A 155 24.51 -0.46 -21.32
CA PRO A 155 23.66 -0.29 -22.49
C PRO A 155 23.38 1.20 -22.71
N VAL A 156 23.49 1.67 -23.95
CA VAL A 156 23.31 3.10 -24.29
C VAL A 156 21.83 3.55 -24.18
N ASP A 157 20.88 2.61 -24.04
CA ASP A 157 19.44 2.89 -24.00
C ASP A 157 18.91 3.26 -22.61
N GLY A 158 19.79 3.68 -21.68
CA GLY A 158 19.41 4.29 -20.41
C GLY A 158 18.75 3.34 -19.39
N THR A 159 18.81 2.03 -19.61
CA THR A 159 18.41 1.03 -18.61
C THR A 159 19.51 0.83 -17.55
N SER A 160 19.08 0.62 -16.31
CA SER A 160 19.86 0.51 -15.07
C SER A 160 21.20 -0.25 -15.15
N LEU A 161 22.21 0.23 -14.39
CA LEU A 161 23.36 -0.58 -13.96
C LEU A 161 22.85 -1.91 -13.37
N ILE A 162 23.25 -3.04 -13.95
CA ILE A 162 23.13 -4.35 -13.31
C ILE A 162 24.47 -4.61 -12.61
N SER A 163 24.47 -4.62 -11.28
CA SER A 163 25.49 -5.37 -10.55
C SER A 163 24.91 -6.76 -10.27
N GLU A 164 25.33 -7.76 -11.04
CA GLU A 164 25.00 -9.16 -10.73
C GLU A 164 26.16 -9.78 -9.94
N THR A 165 25.90 -10.14 -8.68
CA THR A 165 26.60 -11.25 -8.03
C THR A 165 25.86 -12.52 -8.45
N CYS A 166 26.51 -13.36 -9.25
CA CYS A 166 25.89 -14.57 -9.81
C CYS A 166 25.95 -15.72 -8.79
N ASN A 167 24.81 -16.23 -8.35
CA ASN A 167 24.67 -17.54 -7.70
C ASN A 167 23.82 -18.43 -8.61
N ILE A 168 24.43 -19.48 -9.20
CA ILE A 168 23.77 -20.41 -10.11
C ILE A 168 23.20 -21.61 -9.35
N MET A 169 21.93 -21.92 -9.65
CA MET A 169 21.16 -23.08 -9.21
C MET A 169 21.77 -24.42 -9.68
N GLN A 170 21.65 -25.43 -8.82
CA GLN A 170 21.90 -26.84 -9.14
C GLN A 170 20.85 -27.41 -10.11
N ALA A 171 21.33 -28.29 -10.99
CA ALA A 171 20.59 -28.93 -12.07
C ALA A 171 19.62 -30.04 -11.60
N PHE A 172 18.47 -30.16 -12.26
CA PHE A 172 17.66 -31.39 -12.31
C PHE A 172 17.78 -32.03 -13.70
N PRO A 173 17.72 -33.37 -13.81
CA PRO A 173 18.08 -34.11 -15.02
C PRO A 173 17.01 -34.07 -16.12
N VAL A 174 17.50 -34.03 -17.36
CA VAL A 174 16.75 -34.06 -18.62
C VAL A 174 16.28 -35.49 -18.92
N HIS A 175 14.97 -35.72 -19.00
CA HIS A 175 14.42 -36.92 -19.62
C HIS A 175 14.17 -36.71 -21.12
N ARG A 176 14.67 -37.64 -21.93
CA ARG A 176 14.58 -37.66 -23.40
C ARG A 176 13.13 -37.80 -23.87
N LEU A 177 12.79 -37.03 -24.89
CA LEU A 177 11.58 -37.17 -25.71
C LEU A 177 11.66 -38.45 -26.56
N GLN A 178 10.57 -39.23 -26.59
CA GLN A 178 10.30 -40.27 -27.58
C GLN A 178 8.90 -40.04 -28.20
N PRO A 179 8.68 -40.45 -29.47
CA PRO A 179 7.56 -39.98 -30.30
C PRO A 179 6.22 -40.74 -30.08
N LEU A 180 5.13 -40.04 -30.37
CA LEU A 180 3.72 -40.49 -30.34
C LEU A 180 3.38 -41.53 -31.43
N PRO A 181 2.47 -42.49 -31.15
CA PRO A 181 1.66 -43.18 -32.15
C PRO A 181 0.16 -42.80 -32.09
N PRO A 182 -0.65 -43.14 -33.12
CA PRO A 182 -1.87 -42.40 -33.47
C PRO A 182 -3.19 -42.96 -32.89
N SER A 183 -4.24 -42.14 -33.07
CA SER A 183 -5.63 -42.29 -32.63
C SER A 183 -6.35 -43.59 -33.02
N THR A 184 -7.29 -44.06 -32.17
CA THR A 184 -8.55 -44.69 -32.62
C THR A 184 -9.64 -44.74 -31.54
N LYS A 185 -10.79 -44.14 -31.90
CA LYS A 185 -12.22 -44.50 -31.71
C LYS A 185 -12.85 -44.76 -30.32
N LEU A 186 -14.02 -44.09 -30.17
CA LEU A 186 -15.09 -44.22 -29.17
C LEU A 186 -15.84 -45.56 -29.18
N LEU A 187 -16.42 -45.93 -28.02
CA LEU A 187 -17.82 -46.34 -27.70
C LEU A 187 -17.86 -47.26 -26.43
N PRO A 188 -19.02 -47.52 -25.77
CA PRO A 188 -19.86 -46.62 -24.96
C PRO A 188 -20.14 -47.15 -23.51
N LEU A 189 -20.89 -46.37 -22.71
CA LEU A 189 -21.37 -46.68 -21.34
C LEU A 189 -22.24 -47.95 -21.22
N PRO A 190 -22.34 -48.49 -19.99
CA PRO A 190 -23.62 -48.99 -19.47
C PRO A 190 -24.05 -48.37 -18.13
N THR A 191 -25.36 -48.48 -17.91
CA THR A 191 -26.25 -47.91 -16.90
C THR A 191 -26.36 -48.69 -15.58
N THR A 192 -26.71 -47.95 -14.51
CA THR A 192 -27.56 -48.28 -13.33
C THR A 192 -27.28 -49.51 -12.46
N ALA A 193 -27.12 -49.32 -11.15
CA ALA A 193 -28.06 -49.81 -10.12
C ALA A 193 -27.62 -49.51 -8.66
N SER A 194 -28.64 -49.28 -7.84
CA SER A 194 -28.68 -49.09 -6.38
C SER A 194 -28.26 -50.33 -5.59
N ALA A 195 -27.62 -50.15 -4.41
CA ALA A 195 -27.77 -51.06 -3.27
C ALA A 195 -27.33 -50.42 -1.94
N HIS A 196 -28.26 -50.42 -0.98
CA HIS A 196 -28.03 -50.29 0.46
C HIS A 196 -27.21 -51.46 1.04
N ARG A 197 -26.37 -51.21 2.06
CA ARG A 197 -26.18 -52.05 3.28
C ARG A 197 -25.16 -51.39 4.22
N THR A 198 -25.58 -50.89 5.38
CA THR A 198 -25.62 -51.54 6.73
C THR A 198 -24.24 -51.73 7.39
N ILE A 199 -24.13 -51.12 8.56
CA ILE A 199 -23.01 -50.99 9.50
C ILE A 199 -22.69 -52.33 10.20
N PRO A 200 -21.43 -52.57 10.61
CA PRO A 200 -21.15 -53.30 11.83
C PRO A 200 -20.37 -52.47 12.87
N PHE A 201 -20.82 -52.65 14.11
CA PHE A 201 -20.33 -52.15 15.39
C PHE A 201 -19.07 -52.94 15.82
N VAL A 202 -18.00 -52.28 16.27
CA VAL A 202 -17.01 -52.87 17.20
C VAL A 202 -16.47 -51.81 18.17
N SER A 203 -16.36 -52.21 19.44
CA SER A 203 -16.12 -51.43 20.65
C SER A 203 -14.64 -51.19 20.98
N SER A 204 -14.37 -49.99 21.52
CA SER A 204 -13.42 -49.57 22.58
C SER A 204 -12.02 -50.19 22.71
N ALA A 205 -11.00 -49.31 22.68
CA ALA A 205 -9.87 -49.32 23.63
C ALA A 205 -9.33 -47.89 23.83
N ALA A 206 -8.95 -47.57 25.06
CA ALA A 206 -8.64 -46.23 25.56
C ALA A 206 -7.14 -45.86 25.52
N ALA A 207 -6.89 -44.56 25.69
CA ALA A 207 -5.67 -43.86 26.15
C ALA A 207 -4.65 -43.35 25.09
N SER A 208 -4.66 -42.04 24.82
CA SER A 208 -3.67 -41.05 25.34
C SER A 208 -3.59 -39.76 24.48
N SER A 209 -3.64 -38.60 25.17
CA SER A 209 -3.15 -37.22 24.86
C SER A 209 -3.38 -36.55 23.48
N PRO A 210 -3.78 -35.25 23.43
CA PRO A 210 -4.31 -34.63 22.22
C PRO A 210 -3.19 -34.18 21.27
N SER A 211 -3.12 -34.80 20.09
CA SER A 211 -2.40 -34.26 18.93
C SER A 211 -3.36 -33.48 18.05
N THR A 212 -3.00 -32.23 17.76
CA THR A 212 -3.59 -31.30 16.80
C THR A 212 -3.99 -32.02 15.51
N SER A 213 -5.29 -32.16 15.23
CA SER A 213 -5.77 -32.77 13.99
C SER A 213 -5.61 -31.79 12.84
N GLN A 214 -4.45 -31.83 12.18
CA GLN A 214 -4.31 -31.31 10.82
C GLN A 214 -5.21 -32.12 9.89
N LEU A 215 -6.17 -31.46 9.22
CA LEU A 215 -6.84 -32.04 8.07
C LEU A 215 -5.78 -32.37 7.01
N ALA A 216 -5.75 -33.63 6.57
CA ALA A 216 -4.79 -34.12 5.59
C ALA A 216 -4.91 -33.41 4.24
N GLY A 217 -3.77 -32.86 3.81
CA GLY A 217 -3.48 -32.09 2.61
C GLY A 217 -4.12 -32.50 1.29
N SER A 218 -4.74 -31.51 0.62
CA SER A 218 -4.47 -31.32 -0.80
C SER A 218 -3.09 -30.69 -0.91
N ALA A 219 -2.18 -31.22 -1.73
CA ALA A 219 -0.83 -30.68 -1.90
C ALA A 219 -0.88 -29.17 -2.21
N THR A 220 -0.60 -28.34 -1.19
CA THR A 220 -0.55 -26.89 -1.30
C THR A 220 0.76 -26.52 -1.97
N ALA A 221 0.69 -25.68 -3.00
CA ALA A 221 1.89 -25.14 -3.62
C ALA A 221 2.74 -24.43 -2.55
N PRO A 222 4.06 -24.68 -2.49
CA PRO A 222 4.90 -24.21 -1.40
C PRO A 222 4.94 -22.67 -1.33
N ASP A 223 4.90 -22.14 -0.10
CA ASP A 223 5.19 -20.73 0.17
C ASP A 223 6.57 -20.39 -0.42
N SER A 224 6.60 -19.44 -1.35
CA SER A 224 7.79 -19.05 -2.12
C SER A 224 7.74 -17.56 -2.43
N PRO A 225 8.88 -16.90 -2.70
CA PRO A 225 8.88 -15.48 -3.07
C PRO A 225 7.99 -15.19 -4.27
N THR A 226 7.99 -16.10 -5.25
CA THR A 226 7.17 -16.00 -6.46
C THR A 226 5.68 -16.14 -6.13
N ALA A 227 5.30 -17.11 -5.28
CA ALA A 227 3.91 -17.26 -4.86
C ALA A 227 3.42 -16.03 -4.09
N ALA A 228 4.20 -15.52 -3.14
CA ALA A 228 3.90 -14.31 -2.38
C ALA A 228 3.72 -13.07 -3.28
N PHE A 229 4.61 -12.89 -4.25
CA PHE A 229 4.49 -11.81 -5.24
C PHE A 229 3.16 -11.91 -6.01
N TRP A 230 2.84 -13.08 -6.56
CA TRP A 230 1.61 -13.25 -7.33
C TRP A 230 0.34 -13.22 -6.48
N ASP A 231 0.38 -13.74 -5.26
CA ASP A 231 -0.72 -13.67 -4.30
C ASP A 231 -1.08 -12.21 -4.00
N TYR A 232 -0.06 -11.37 -3.78
CA TYR A 232 -0.26 -9.95 -3.56
C TYR A 232 -0.79 -9.23 -4.81
N GLN A 233 -0.28 -9.56 -6.00
CA GLN A 233 -0.79 -9.02 -7.26
C GLN A 233 -2.26 -9.39 -7.49
N LEU A 234 -2.64 -10.65 -7.22
CA LEU A 234 -3.99 -11.17 -7.43
C LEU A 234 -5.00 -10.61 -6.42
N LEU A 235 -4.55 -10.20 -5.23
CA LEU A 235 -5.40 -9.50 -4.26
C LEU A 235 -5.99 -8.19 -4.81
N PHE A 236 -5.31 -7.59 -5.79
CA PHE A 236 -5.72 -6.39 -6.51
C PHE A 236 -5.99 -6.70 -7.99
N ALA A 237 -6.48 -7.89 -8.31
CA ALA A 237 -6.95 -8.20 -9.65
C ALA A 237 -8.24 -7.41 -9.95
N SER A 238 -8.31 -6.81 -11.14
CA SER A 238 -9.48 -6.03 -11.55
C SER A 238 -10.70 -6.93 -11.76
N GLN A 239 -11.82 -6.57 -11.15
CA GLN A 239 -13.14 -7.09 -11.49
C GLN A 239 -13.74 -6.20 -12.58
N ARG A 240 -14.54 -6.75 -13.50
CA ARG A 240 -15.19 -6.03 -14.61
C ARG A 240 -16.67 -6.35 -14.73
N SER A 241 -17.08 -7.49 -14.20
CA SER A 241 -18.46 -7.94 -14.11
C SER A 241 -19.18 -7.21 -12.98
N GLU A 242 -20.49 -7.10 -13.12
CA GLU A 242 -21.44 -6.65 -12.11
C GLU A 242 -22.60 -7.65 -12.08
N THR A 243 -23.39 -7.68 -11.01
CA THR A 243 -24.52 -8.61 -10.90
C THR A 243 -25.75 -8.05 -11.62
N ALA A 244 -26.24 -8.65 -12.70
CA ALA A 244 -27.50 -8.19 -13.34
C ALA A 244 -28.66 -8.21 -12.33
N GLU A 245 -28.81 -9.31 -11.61
CA GLU A 245 -29.77 -9.55 -10.51
C GLU A 245 -29.02 -10.10 -9.29
N PRO A 246 -29.58 -10.00 -8.07
CA PRO A 246 -29.00 -10.61 -6.88
C PRO A 246 -28.77 -12.11 -7.04
N VAL A 247 -27.60 -12.59 -6.60
CA VAL A 247 -27.19 -13.99 -6.71
C VAL A 247 -27.24 -14.66 -5.34
N LEU A 248 -27.94 -15.78 -5.24
CA LEU A 248 -27.93 -16.60 -4.03
C LEU A 248 -26.54 -17.22 -3.81
N LEU A 249 -25.95 -16.98 -2.64
CA LEU A 249 -24.64 -17.55 -2.30
C LEU A 249 -24.75 -19.01 -1.87
N ARG A 250 -23.81 -19.83 -2.31
CA ARG A 250 -23.68 -21.22 -1.85
C ARG A 250 -22.97 -21.25 -0.51
N VAL A 251 -23.55 -21.93 0.47
CA VAL A 251 -22.88 -22.25 1.74
C VAL A 251 -21.82 -23.32 1.48
N ALA A 252 -20.55 -22.97 1.66
CA ALA A 252 -19.41 -23.87 1.49
C ALA A 252 -19.04 -24.60 2.79
N HIS A 253 -19.37 -24.03 3.95
CA HIS A 253 -19.14 -24.62 5.26
C HIS A 253 -20.14 -24.06 6.28
N GLY A 254 -20.54 -24.90 7.24
CA GLY A 254 -21.45 -24.53 8.33
C GLY A 254 -22.85 -24.18 7.82
N SER A 255 -23.54 -23.29 8.54
CA SER A 255 -24.87 -22.81 8.19
C SER A 255 -25.11 -21.45 8.83
N VAL A 256 -25.75 -20.52 8.12
CA VAL A 256 -26.15 -19.24 8.72
C VAL A 256 -27.17 -19.52 9.82
N PRO A 257 -26.98 -19.04 11.06
CA PRO A 257 -27.92 -19.29 12.15
C PRO A 257 -29.33 -18.80 11.83
N VAL A 258 -30.34 -19.56 12.25
CA VAL A 258 -31.75 -19.20 12.05
C VAL A 258 -32.14 -17.87 12.73
N ASP A 259 -31.38 -17.50 13.76
CA ASP A 259 -31.53 -16.26 14.53
C ASP A 259 -30.46 -15.21 14.17
N PHE A 260 -29.78 -15.38 13.04
CA PHE A 260 -28.85 -14.37 12.53
C PHE A 260 -29.61 -13.06 12.23
N PRO A 261 -29.11 -11.90 12.70
CA PRO A 261 -29.79 -10.62 12.50
C PRO A 261 -30.10 -10.30 11.04
N ARG A 262 -31.31 -9.80 10.78
CA ARG A 262 -31.73 -9.35 9.46
C ARG A 262 -31.03 -8.05 9.09
N GLY A 263 -30.55 -7.98 7.86
CA GLY A 263 -29.84 -6.80 7.41
C GLY A 263 -29.01 -7.03 6.17
N THR A 264 -28.25 -6.01 5.80
CA THR A 264 -27.34 -6.06 4.66
C THR A 264 -25.95 -5.64 5.10
N TYR A 265 -24.96 -6.48 4.79
CA TYR A 265 -23.56 -6.09 4.85
C TYR A 265 -23.14 -5.45 3.53
N TYR A 266 -22.83 -4.16 3.57
CA TYR A 266 -22.26 -3.42 2.44
C TYR A 266 -20.75 -3.33 2.57
N LEU A 267 -20.03 -3.47 1.46
CA LEU A 267 -18.57 -3.34 1.41
C LEU A 267 -18.14 -2.41 0.27
N ALA A 268 -17.51 -1.28 0.64
CA ALA A 268 -16.88 -0.34 -0.28
C ALA A 268 -15.42 -0.71 -0.55
N GLY A 269 -14.90 -0.24 -1.68
CA GLY A 269 -13.56 -0.58 -2.15
C GLY A 269 -13.40 -0.40 -3.66
N PRO A 270 -12.17 -0.35 -4.16
CA PRO A 270 -11.87 -0.25 -5.58
C PRO A 270 -12.17 -1.58 -6.30
N GLY A 271 -12.70 -1.53 -7.53
CA GLY A 271 -12.95 -2.73 -8.35
C GLY A 271 -12.03 -2.88 -9.55
N ILE A 272 -11.47 -1.78 -10.06
CA ILE A 272 -10.67 -1.75 -11.30
C ILE A 272 -9.32 -1.05 -11.06
N PHE A 273 -8.23 -1.66 -11.52
CA PHE A 273 -6.86 -1.14 -11.38
C PHE A 273 -6.07 -1.12 -12.69
N SER A 274 -6.50 -1.87 -13.70
CA SER A 274 -5.87 -1.91 -15.03
C SER A 274 -6.92 -1.71 -16.11
N ASP A 275 -6.65 -0.79 -17.03
CA ASP A 275 -7.52 -0.51 -18.17
C ASP A 275 -7.17 -1.35 -19.40
N ASP A 276 -7.93 -1.20 -20.48
CA ASP A 276 -7.72 -1.95 -21.73
C ASP A 276 -6.70 -1.30 -22.68
N HIS A 277 -5.92 -0.34 -22.18
CA HIS A 277 -4.94 0.45 -22.91
C HIS A 277 -3.55 0.46 -22.24
N GLY A 278 -3.35 -0.40 -21.23
CA GLY A 278 -2.06 -0.60 -20.58
C GLY A 278 -1.73 0.39 -19.46
N SER A 279 -2.70 1.20 -19.01
CA SER A 279 -2.57 1.99 -17.79
C SER A 279 -2.94 1.16 -16.57
N THR A 280 -2.20 1.37 -15.49
CA THR A 280 -2.51 0.82 -14.17
C THR A 280 -2.62 1.96 -13.17
N VAL A 281 -3.35 1.74 -12.08
CA VAL A 281 -3.50 2.71 -11.00
C VAL A 281 -3.22 2.10 -9.63
N ASN A 282 -2.83 2.97 -8.70
CA ASN A 282 -2.76 2.65 -7.28
C ASN A 282 -4.12 2.15 -6.79
N PRO A 283 -4.17 1.21 -5.83
CA PRO A 283 -5.43 0.75 -5.26
C PRO A 283 -6.38 1.85 -4.78
N LEU A 284 -5.86 2.97 -4.26
CA LEU A 284 -6.66 4.11 -3.79
C LEU A 284 -7.34 4.90 -4.93
N ASP A 285 -6.85 4.76 -6.17
CA ASP A 285 -7.35 5.48 -7.35
C ASP A 285 -8.33 4.65 -8.20
N GLY A 286 -8.58 3.39 -7.82
CA GLY A 286 -9.53 2.50 -8.51
C GLY A 286 -10.98 2.92 -8.26
N HIS A 287 -11.84 2.75 -9.28
CA HIS A 287 -13.27 3.10 -9.16
C HIS A 287 -14.00 2.23 -8.15
N GLY A 288 -14.90 2.84 -7.38
CA GLY A 288 -15.68 2.19 -6.33
C GLY A 288 -16.58 1.09 -6.87
N TYR A 289 -16.43 -0.10 -6.31
CA TYR A 289 -17.20 -1.30 -6.60
C TYR A 289 -17.91 -1.73 -5.32
N LEU A 290 -19.16 -1.32 -5.18
CA LEU A 290 -19.98 -1.62 -4.01
C LEU A 290 -20.44 -3.07 -4.07
N ARG A 291 -20.31 -3.78 -2.95
CA ARG A 291 -20.86 -5.13 -2.77
C ARG A 291 -21.88 -5.12 -1.65
N ALA A 292 -22.92 -5.93 -1.78
CA ALA A 292 -23.95 -6.11 -0.76
C ALA A 292 -24.19 -7.61 -0.54
N PHE A 293 -24.25 -8.01 0.74
CA PHE A 293 -24.63 -9.33 1.21
C PHE A 293 -25.91 -9.19 2.05
N ASP A 294 -27.05 -9.56 1.47
CA ASP A 294 -28.39 -9.38 2.04
C ASP A 294 -28.86 -10.63 2.78
N PHE A 295 -29.10 -10.48 4.09
CA PHE A 295 -29.57 -11.51 5.01
C PHE A 295 -31.06 -11.33 5.27
N ARG A 296 -31.89 -12.23 4.72
CA ARG A 296 -33.34 -12.07 4.70
C ARG A 296 -34.07 -12.64 5.92
N GLY A 297 -33.40 -13.40 6.79
CA GLY A 297 -33.83 -13.67 8.17
C GLY A 297 -34.70 -14.87 8.46
N SER A 298 -35.07 -15.66 7.46
CA SER A 298 -35.90 -16.87 7.66
C SER A 298 -35.32 -18.13 7.02
N SER A 299 -34.19 -17.99 6.32
CA SER A 299 -33.49 -19.05 5.62
C SER A 299 -31.99 -18.86 5.82
N ASP A 300 -31.22 -19.91 5.53
CA ASP A 300 -29.77 -19.88 5.39
C ASP A 300 -29.30 -19.11 4.13
N GLU A 301 -30.21 -18.41 3.46
CA GLU A 301 -29.97 -17.70 2.22
C GLU A 301 -29.34 -16.33 2.46
N VAL A 302 -28.23 -16.10 1.77
CA VAL A 302 -27.61 -14.79 1.65
C VAL A 302 -27.52 -14.43 0.19
N TRP A 303 -28.03 -13.26 -0.16
CA TRP A 303 -28.05 -12.78 -1.53
C TRP A 303 -26.93 -11.77 -1.76
N TYR A 304 -26.19 -11.94 -2.85
CA TYR A 304 -25.06 -11.11 -3.21
C TYR A 304 -25.38 -10.22 -4.40
N SER A 305 -25.02 -8.94 -4.30
CA SER A 305 -25.08 -7.99 -5.41
C SER A 305 -23.79 -7.16 -5.45
N ALA A 306 -23.39 -6.75 -6.65
CA ALA A 306 -22.27 -5.84 -6.81
C ALA A 306 -22.41 -4.94 -8.04
N ARG A 307 -22.09 -3.66 -7.86
CA ARG A 307 -22.19 -2.59 -8.86
C ARG A 307 -21.04 -1.59 -8.70
N TYR A 308 -20.60 -1.02 -9.81
CA TYR A 308 -19.78 0.18 -9.78
C TYR A 308 -20.62 1.39 -9.38
N VAL A 309 -20.04 2.24 -8.54
CA VAL A 309 -20.61 3.57 -8.30
C VAL A 309 -20.41 4.39 -9.57
N ALA A 310 -21.52 4.78 -10.20
CA ALA A 310 -21.52 5.52 -11.45
C ALA A 310 -21.19 7.00 -11.21
N THR A 311 -19.94 7.28 -10.84
CA THR A 311 -19.41 8.65 -10.79
C THR A 311 -19.23 9.20 -12.21
N PRO A 312 -19.14 10.53 -12.41
CA PRO A 312 -18.82 11.10 -13.72
C PRO A 312 -17.52 10.54 -14.32
N ALA A 313 -16.50 10.33 -13.49
CA ALA A 313 -15.23 9.75 -13.94
C ALA A 313 -15.39 8.29 -14.33
N GLN A 314 -16.17 7.50 -13.58
CA GLN A 314 -16.46 6.11 -13.92
C GLN A 314 -17.19 6.01 -15.27
N ARG A 315 -18.23 6.82 -15.49
CA ARG A 315 -19.01 6.84 -16.73
C ARG A 315 -18.20 7.31 -17.94
N GLU A 316 -17.24 8.21 -17.74
CA GLU A 316 -16.31 8.64 -18.80
C GLU A 316 -15.31 7.54 -19.14
N GLU A 317 -14.77 6.86 -18.13
CA GLU A 317 -13.67 5.90 -18.30
C GLU A 317 -14.14 4.48 -18.67
N ARG A 318 -15.44 4.19 -18.62
CA ARG A 318 -16.05 2.92 -19.05
C ARG A 318 -16.96 3.12 -20.25
N GLU A 319 -16.63 2.50 -21.37
CA GLU A 319 -17.53 2.46 -22.54
C GLU A 319 -18.74 1.58 -22.24
N ALA A 320 -19.94 2.17 -22.24
CA ALA A 320 -21.18 1.45 -21.97
C ALA A 320 -21.47 0.32 -22.99
N ALA A 321 -21.14 0.54 -24.27
CA ALA A 321 -21.45 -0.42 -25.34
C ALA A 321 -20.55 -1.67 -25.31
N THR A 322 -19.29 -1.52 -24.91
CA THR A 322 -18.27 -2.59 -24.99
C THR A 322 -17.85 -3.12 -23.62
N GLY A 323 -18.15 -2.37 -22.54
CA GLY A 323 -17.66 -2.64 -21.20
C GLY A 323 -16.16 -2.38 -21.02
N ARG A 324 -15.48 -1.83 -22.03
CA ARG A 324 -14.05 -1.54 -22.00
C ARG A 324 -13.74 -0.32 -21.14
N TRP A 325 -12.57 -0.33 -20.53
CA TRP A 325 -12.06 0.74 -19.69
C TRP A 325 -10.89 1.46 -20.35
N ARG A 326 -10.88 2.79 -20.21
CA ARG A 326 -9.77 3.67 -20.55
C ARG A 326 -9.65 4.74 -19.48
N PHE A 327 -8.56 4.73 -18.73
CA PHE A 327 -8.33 5.76 -17.73
C PHE A 327 -7.95 7.08 -18.39
N THR A 328 -8.58 8.17 -17.95
CA THR A 328 -8.37 9.53 -18.46
C THR A 328 -7.99 10.52 -17.36
N HIS A 329 -8.37 10.24 -16.11
CA HIS A 329 -8.09 11.05 -14.93
C HIS A 329 -6.85 10.54 -14.21
N ARG A 330 -5.95 11.47 -13.85
CA ARG A 330 -4.84 11.18 -12.95
C ARG A 330 -5.38 11.18 -11.52
N GLY A 331 -5.50 10.00 -10.92
CA GLY A 331 -5.80 9.90 -9.49
C GLY A 331 -4.66 10.47 -8.63
N PRO A 332 -4.89 10.77 -7.34
CA PRO A 332 -3.85 11.33 -6.48
C PRO A 332 -2.56 10.50 -6.40
N PHE A 333 -2.66 9.18 -6.56
CA PHE A 333 -1.56 8.23 -6.33
C PHE A 333 -0.99 7.61 -7.62
N SER A 334 -1.45 8.02 -8.81
CA SER A 334 -1.12 7.37 -10.08
C SER A 334 -0.70 8.32 -11.19
N VAL A 335 0.04 7.76 -12.15
CA VAL A 335 0.33 8.37 -13.45
C VAL A 335 -0.18 7.42 -14.54
N LEU A 336 -0.85 7.95 -15.56
CA LEU A 336 -1.39 7.16 -16.66
C LEU A 336 -0.37 6.95 -17.78
N ARG A 337 -0.40 5.79 -18.43
CA ARG A 337 0.40 5.48 -19.63
C ARG A 337 -0.38 5.87 -20.90
N GLY A 338 0.32 6.37 -21.91
CA GLY A 338 -0.29 6.69 -23.22
C GLY A 338 -1.21 7.93 -23.28
N GLY A 339 -1.49 8.61 -22.16
CA GLY A 339 -2.20 9.89 -22.15
C GLY A 339 -1.32 11.09 -22.48
N ARG A 340 -1.92 12.23 -22.87
CA ARG A 340 -1.19 13.51 -23.01
C ARG A 340 -0.55 13.87 -21.66
N ARG A 341 0.77 13.72 -21.55
CA ARG A 341 1.53 14.00 -20.31
C ARG A 341 1.46 15.49 -19.94
N VAL A 342 1.58 16.36 -20.94
CA VAL A 342 1.49 17.82 -20.83
C VAL A 342 0.02 18.26 -21.01
N GLY A 343 -0.50 19.05 -20.07
CA GLY A 343 -1.83 19.66 -20.18
C GLY A 343 -3.03 18.77 -19.84
N ASN A 344 -2.85 17.52 -19.39
CA ASN A 344 -3.96 16.79 -18.78
C ASN A 344 -4.22 17.32 -17.35
N LEU A 345 -5.14 18.28 -17.28
CA LEU A 345 -5.60 18.96 -16.06
C LEU A 345 -6.69 18.18 -15.30
N LYS A 346 -7.14 17.02 -15.83
CA LYS A 346 -8.06 16.12 -15.13
C LYS A 346 -7.31 15.37 -14.04
N VAL A 347 -7.15 16.05 -12.92
CA VAL A 347 -6.44 15.62 -11.72
C VAL A 347 -7.47 15.56 -10.60
N MET A 348 -7.42 14.53 -9.76
CA MET A 348 -8.43 14.22 -8.73
C MET A 348 -9.79 13.82 -9.34
N LYS A 349 -10.07 12.51 -9.32
CA LYS A 349 -11.41 11.97 -9.62
C LYS A 349 -12.05 11.46 -8.35
N ASN A 350 -13.30 11.81 -8.12
CA ASN A 350 -14.09 11.14 -7.10
C ASN A 350 -14.42 9.73 -7.57
N VAL A 351 -13.88 8.75 -6.87
CA VAL A 351 -14.01 7.32 -7.16
C VAL A 351 -14.99 6.61 -6.22
N ALA A 352 -15.51 7.28 -5.20
CA ALA A 352 -16.51 6.74 -4.26
C ALA A 352 -16.18 5.33 -3.73
N ASN A 353 -14.91 5.09 -3.37
CA ASN A 353 -14.38 3.74 -3.13
C ASN A 353 -14.01 3.46 -1.67
N THR A 354 -14.10 4.42 -0.75
CA THR A 354 -13.43 4.32 0.56
C THR A 354 -14.31 3.65 1.61
N SER A 355 -15.50 4.17 1.83
CA SER A 355 -16.44 3.64 2.82
C SER A 355 -17.88 3.69 2.31
N VAL A 356 -18.77 3.03 3.04
CA VAL A 356 -20.21 3.02 2.79
C VAL A 356 -20.94 3.28 4.10
N LEU A 357 -22.07 3.97 4.02
CA LEU A 357 -22.91 4.32 5.17
C LEU A 357 -24.38 4.20 4.82
N LYS A 358 -25.16 3.52 5.65
CA LYS A 358 -26.61 3.70 5.70
C LYS A 358 -26.96 4.53 6.93
N TRP A 359 -27.53 5.71 6.71
CA TRP A 359 -28.11 6.53 7.78
C TRP A 359 -29.45 7.08 7.30
N GLY A 360 -30.46 7.06 8.15
CA GLY A 360 -31.76 7.55 7.71
C GLY A 360 -32.32 6.78 6.51
N PRO A 361 -32.96 7.49 5.56
CA PRO A 361 -33.43 6.89 4.31
C PRO A 361 -32.31 6.63 3.29
N ARG A 362 -31.10 7.21 3.43
CA ARG A 362 -30.06 7.16 2.38
C ARG A 362 -29.01 6.07 2.61
N LEU A 363 -28.51 5.48 1.54
CA LEU A 363 -27.29 4.67 1.49
C LEU A 363 -26.27 5.45 0.66
N MET A 364 -25.05 5.61 1.15
CA MET A 364 -24.04 6.44 0.51
C MET A 364 -22.69 5.76 0.42
N CYS A 365 -22.02 5.91 -0.72
CA CYS A 365 -20.59 5.60 -0.88
C CYS A 365 -19.77 6.88 -0.73
N LEU A 366 -18.73 6.83 0.10
CA LEU A 366 -17.89 7.98 0.44
C LEU A 366 -16.49 7.83 -0.12
N TRP A 367 -15.82 8.96 -0.33
CA TRP A 367 -14.43 9.04 -0.74
C TRP A 367 -13.76 10.26 -0.12
N GLU A 368 -12.54 10.07 0.36
CA GLU A 368 -11.76 11.03 1.15
C GLU A 368 -11.64 12.45 0.54
N GLY A 369 -11.73 12.55 -0.78
CA GLY A 369 -11.48 13.78 -1.50
C GLY A 369 -12.70 14.58 -1.94
N GLY A 370 -13.93 14.15 -1.64
CA GLY A 370 -15.12 14.82 -2.18
C GLY A 370 -16.46 14.32 -1.67
N ASP A 371 -17.53 14.79 -2.29
CA ASP A 371 -18.90 14.52 -1.84
C ASP A 371 -19.30 13.05 -2.00
N PRO A 372 -20.20 12.54 -1.13
CA PRO A 372 -20.70 11.19 -1.22
C PRO A 372 -21.68 11.00 -2.39
N TYR A 373 -21.84 9.75 -2.82
CA TYR A 373 -22.84 9.33 -3.81
C TYR A 373 -23.92 8.51 -3.15
N GLU A 374 -25.18 8.88 -3.35
CA GLU A 374 -26.33 8.10 -2.93
C GLU A 374 -26.56 6.91 -3.85
N ILE A 375 -26.93 5.79 -3.22
CA ILE A 375 -27.11 4.49 -3.84
C ILE A 375 -28.51 4.00 -3.48
N ASP A 376 -29.22 3.43 -4.45
CA ASP A 376 -30.44 2.70 -4.18
C ASP A 376 -30.10 1.37 -3.46
N PRO A 377 -30.61 1.12 -2.24
CA PRO A 377 -30.21 -0.04 -1.47
C PRO A 377 -30.73 -1.38 -2.03
N ALA A 378 -31.70 -1.37 -2.94
CA ALA A 378 -32.27 -2.57 -3.54
C ALA A 378 -31.54 -2.99 -4.82
N SER A 379 -31.26 -2.04 -5.73
CA SER A 379 -30.58 -2.32 -7.00
C SER A 379 -29.07 -2.07 -6.99
N LEU A 380 -28.58 -1.32 -6.00
CA LEU A 380 -27.22 -0.73 -5.93
C LEU A 380 -26.92 0.28 -7.05
N ASP A 381 -27.95 0.78 -7.75
CA ASP A 381 -27.76 1.82 -8.75
C ASP A 381 -27.39 3.15 -8.07
N THR A 382 -26.56 3.93 -8.76
CA THR A 382 -26.19 5.26 -8.28
C THR A 382 -27.32 6.24 -8.56
N VAL A 383 -27.89 6.81 -7.50
CA VAL A 383 -28.92 7.85 -7.57
C VAL A 383 -28.28 9.18 -7.97
N GLY A 384 -27.16 9.55 -7.35
CA GLY A 384 -26.47 10.79 -7.66
C GLY A 384 -25.53 11.27 -6.57
N LEU A 385 -24.93 12.45 -6.78
CA LEU A 385 -24.11 13.13 -5.78
C LEU A 385 -24.99 13.71 -4.68
N VAL A 386 -24.55 13.65 -3.43
CA VAL A 386 -25.26 14.24 -2.28
C VAL A 386 -24.46 15.40 -1.72
N ASP A 387 -25.02 16.60 -1.78
CA ASP A 387 -24.49 17.77 -1.08
C ASP A 387 -25.01 17.78 0.37
N LEU A 388 -24.23 17.22 1.30
CA LEU A 388 -24.57 17.16 2.72
C LEU A 388 -24.19 18.41 3.51
N VAL A 389 -23.08 19.05 3.12
CA VAL A 389 -22.49 20.17 3.86
C VAL A 389 -22.95 21.53 3.34
N GLY A 390 -23.69 21.52 2.23
CA GLY A 390 -24.04 22.69 1.45
C GLY A 390 -22.83 23.20 0.68
N SER A 391 -23.06 23.70 -0.53
CA SER A 391 -22.16 24.62 -1.23
C SER A 391 -22.10 25.98 -0.50
N ASP A 392 -21.75 25.97 0.79
CA ASP A 392 -21.59 27.17 1.62
C ASP A 392 -20.35 27.91 1.10
N HIS A 393 -20.58 28.70 0.05
CA HIS A 393 -19.67 29.66 -0.58
C HIS A 393 -19.39 30.88 0.32
N GLY A 394 -19.78 30.84 1.60
CA GLY A 394 -19.65 31.95 2.53
C GLY A 394 -18.24 32.05 3.11
N ASP A 395 -17.48 33.04 2.64
CA ASP A 395 -16.39 33.69 3.39
C ASP A 395 -16.96 34.24 4.72
N ARG A 396 -17.17 33.40 5.74
CA ARG A 396 -17.41 33.88 7.10
C ARG A 396 -16.09 33.95 7.85
N ARG A 397 -15.52 35.16 7.77
CA ARG A 397 -14.36 35.63 8.51
C ARG A 397 -14.48 35.34 10.01
N GLN A 398 -13.46 34.71 10.55
CA GLN A 398 -12.99 35.00 11.91
C GLN A 398 -11.56 35.52 11.76
N THR A 399 -11.44 36.83 11.57
CA THR A 399 -10.15 37.53 11.53
C THR A 399 -9.68 37.77 12.95
N ASP A 400 -8.95 36.82 13.51
CA ASP A 400 -8.15 37.06 14.71
C ASP A 400 -6.67 36.75 14.40
N GLY A 401 -5.87 37.81 14.29
CA GLY A 401 -4.45 37.80 14.68
C GLY A 401 -3.37 37.68 13.59
N GLY A 402 -2.48 38.69 13.54
CA GLY A 402 -1.07 38.55 13.13
C GLY A 402 -0.71 38.80 11.65
N SER A 403 0.50 39.33 11.41
CA SER A 403 1.02 39.56 10.04
C SER A 403 1.22 38.26 9.25
N SER A 404 1.44 37.12 9.93
CA SER A 404 1.57 35.79 9.32
C SER A 404 0.23 35.23 8.80
N GLY A 405 -0.88 35.47 9.52
CA GLY A 405 -2.23 35.05 9.10
C GLY A 405 -2.65 35.71 7.78
N ARG A 406 -2.36 37.01 7.62
CA ARG A 406 -2.60 37.75 6.38
C ARG A 406 -1.90 37.14 5.15
N ALA A 407 -0.66 36.67 5.29
CA ALA A 407 0.07 36.09 4.16
C ALA A 407 -0.49 34.72 3.74
N VAL A 408 -0.87 33.88 4.72
CA VAL A 408 -1.52 32.58 4.46
C VAL A 408 -2.89 32.78 3.81
N ASP A 409 -3.65 33.79 4.25
CA ASP A 409 -4.92 34.13 3.64
C ASP A 409 -4.76 34.59 2.19
N VAL A 410 -3.77 35.43 1.89
CA VAL A 410 -3.46 35.83 0.50
C VAL A 410 -3.08 34.61 -0.34
N ALA A 411 -2.21 33.73 0.17
CA ALA A 411 -1.84 32.49 -0.52
C ALA A 411 -3.06 31.59 -0.80
N ALA A 412 -3.97 31.45 0.16
CA ALA A 412 -5.22 30.72 -0.03
C ALA A 412 -6.06 31.30 -1.17
N HIS A 413 -6.21 32.62 -1.24
CA HIS A 413 -6.95 33.29 -2.31
C HIS A 413 -6.32 33.06 -3.69
N LEU A 414 -4.99 32.97 -3.78
CA LEU A 414 -4.27 32.67 -5.03
C LEU A 414 -4.39 31.20 -5.44
N LEU A 415 -4.49 30.27 -4.48
CA LEU A 415 -4.62 28.83 -4.76
C LEU A 415 -6.04 28.43 -5.16
N LYS A 416 -7.07 29.09 -4.60
CA LYS A 416 -8.49 28.76 -4.86
C LYS A 416 -8.83 28.66 -6.36
N PRO A 417 -8.46 29.60 -7.26
CA PRO A 417 -8.73 29.48 -8.69
C PRO A 417 -8.08 28.27 -9.35
N ILE A 418 -6.88 27.88 -8.92
CA ILE A 418 -6.16 26.72 -9.47
C ILE A 418 -6.84 25.43 -8.99
N LEU A 419 -7.04 25.28 -7.68
CA LEU A 419 -7.64 24.07 -7.10
C LEU A 419 -9.07 23.86 -7.62
N ARG A 420 -9.88 24.91 -7.66
CA ARG A 420 -11.31 24.83 -8.02
C ARG A 420 -11.54 24.89 -9.53
N GLY A 421 -10.79 25.72 -10.24
CA GLY A 421 -10.96 25.91 -11.69
C GLY A 421 -10.18 24.88 -12.51
N VAL A 422 -8.88 24.74 -12.23
CA VAL A 422 -7.99 23.89 -13.02
C VAL A 422 -8.11 22.42 -12.62
N PHE A 423 -8.05 22.12 -11.31
CA PHE A 423 -8.15 20.74 -10.80
C PHE A 423 -9.57 20.31 -10.43
N LYS A 424 -10.56 21.20 -10.53
CA LYS A 424 -11.98 20.91 -10.23
C LYS A 424 -12.19 20.28 -8.84
N MET A 425 -11.35 20.62 -7.87
CA MET A 425 -11.50 20.14 -6.50
C MET A 425 -12.66 20.87 -5.80
N PRO A 426 -13.51 20.15 -5.05
CA PRO A 426 -14.54 20.80 -4.25
C PRO A 426 -13.90 21.68 -3.16
N PRO A 427 -14.52 22.82 -2.79
CA PRO A 427 -13.97 23.71 -1.76
C PRO A 427 -13.73 23.02 -0.41
N LYS A 428 -14.67 22.14 -0.03
CA LYS A 428 -14.57 21.28 1.15
C LYS A 428 -14.56 19.83 0.68
N ARG A 429 -13.72 19.02 1.33
CA ARG A 429 -13.64 17.57 1.14
C ARG A 429 -14.22 16.90 2.37
N LEU A 430 -15.23 16.05 2.18
CA LEU A 430 -15.82 15.28 3.26
C LEU A 430 -14.97 14.02 3.49
N LEU A 431 -14.54 13.76 4.72
CA LEU A 431 -13.78 12.56 5.03
C LEU A 431 -14.66 11.32 4.87
N ALA A 432 -14.04 10.20 4.49
CA ALA A 432 -14.78 8.94 4.35
C ALA A 432 -15.14 8.30 5.70
N HIS A 433 -14.44 8.66 6.77
CA HIS A 433 -14.72 8.18 8.12
C HIS A 433 -15.78 9.06 8.81
N TYR A 434 -16.98 8.52 8.91
CA TYR A 434 -18.08 9.05 9.72
C TYR A 434 -18.13 8.35 11.09
N LYS A 435 -18.91 8.90 12.03
CA LYS A 435 -19.23 8.26 13.32
C LYS A 435 -20.71 8.35 13.61
N ILE A 436 -21.24 7.41 14.40
CA ILE A 436 -22.65 7.37 14.81
C ILE A 436 -22.71 7.47 16.33
N ASP A 437 -23.32 8.55 16.84
CA ASP A 437 -23.66 8.69 18.25
C ASP A 437 -25.05 8.08 18.46
N ALA A 438 -25.07 6.80 18.79
CA ALA A 438 -26.31 6.05 19.01
C ALA A 438 -27.16 6.64 20.15
N LYS A 439 -26.52 7.21 21.19
CA LYS A 439 -27.20 7.81 22.35
C LYS A 439 -27.99 9.06 21.95
N ARG A 440 -27.46 9.87 21.04
CA ARG A 440 -28.14 11.09 20.54
C ARG A 440 -28.87 10.89 19.22
N ASN A 441 -28.80 9.70 18.63
CA ASN A 441 -29.28 9.40 17.28
C ASN A 441 -28.72 10.40 16.25
N ARG A 442 -27.39 10.56 16.24
CA ARG A 442 -26.68 11.49 15.35
C ARG A 442 -25.69 10.78 14.43
N LEU A 443 -25.67 11.20 13.17
CA LEU A 443 -24.56 10.98 12.26
C LEU A 443 -23.59 12.15 12.38
N LEU A 444 -22.32 11.85 12.66
CA LEU A 444 -21.26 12.83 12.78
C LEU A 444 -20.30 12.69 11.59
N MET A 445 -19.96 13.81 10.95
CA MET A 445 -19.08 13.87 9.79
C MET A 445 -18.10 15.04 9.89
N VAL A 446 -16.97 14.94 9.19
CA VAL A 446 -15.93 15.98 9.16
C VAL A 446 -15.59 16.35 7.74
N SER A 447 -15.43 17.65 7.48
CA SER A 447 -14.86 18.15 6.25
C SER A 447 -13.58 18.94 6.48
N CYS A 448 -12.68 18.89 5.50
CA CYS A 448 -11.46 19.70 5.44
C CYS A 448 -11.52 20.66 4.25
N ASN A 449 -10.93 21.85 4.36
CA ASN A 449 -10.78 22.73 3.20
C ASN A 449 -9.75 22.16 2.21
N ALA A 450 -10.00 22.29 0.91
CA ALA A 450 -9.10 21.75 -0.10
C ALA A 450 -7.73 22.48 -0.11
N GLU A 451 -7.72 23.80 0.07
CA GLU A 451 -6.50 24.60 0.09
C GLU A 451 -5.57 24.29 1.26
N ASP A 452 -6.11 23.81 2.39
CA ASP A 452 -5.33 23.53 3.60
C ASP A 452 -4.37 22.35 3.41
N MET A 453 -4.58 21.52 2.38
CA MET A 453 -3.59 20.53 1.97
C MET A 453 -2.25 21.17 1.55
N LEU A 454 -2.27 22.43 1.09
CA LEU A 454 -1.09 23.16 0.61
C LEU A 454 -0.69 24.35 1.49
N LEU A 455 -1.40 24.59 2.60
CA LEU A 455 -1.15 25.73 3.47
C LEU A 455 -0.74 25.24 4.86
N PRO A 456 0.10 25.99 5.60
CA PRO A 456 0.51 25.64 6.95
C PRO A 456 -0.59 25.92 7.98
N ARG A 457 -1.83 25.51 7.69
CA ARG A 457 -3.02 25.61 8.54
C ARG A 457 -3.98 24.48 8.18
N SER A 458 -4.84 24.09 9.12
CA SER A 458 -5.84 23.05 8.90
C SER A 458 -7.19 23.43 9.47
N THR A 459 -8.21 23.49 8.61
CA THR A 459 -9.59 23.77 8.99
C THR A 459 -10.38 22.48 9.02
N PHE A 460 -10.94 22.16 10.19
CA PHE A 460 -11.83 21.02 10.38
C PHE A 460 -13.23 21.53 10.72
N THR A 461 -14.21 21.18 9.89
CA THR A 461 -15.62 21.44 10.17
C THR A 461 -16.33 20.13 10.50
N PHE A 462 -16.87 20.03 11.70
CA PHE A 462 -17.69 18.91 12.18
C PHE A 462 -19.17 19.23 11.98
N TYR A 463 -19.92 18.24 11.52
CA TYR A 463 -21.36 18.31 11.30
C TYR A 463 -22.01 17.16 12.07
N GLU A 464 -23.11 17.43 12.78
CA GLU A 464 -23.97 16.40 13.35
C GLU A 464 -25.37 16.51 12.76
N PHE A 465 -25.87 15.42 12.20
CA PHE A 465 -27.18 15.32 11.57
C PHE A 465 -28.10 14.38 12.36
N ASP A 466 -29.41 14.64 12.42
CA ASP A 466 -30.36 13.59 12.83
C ASP A 466 -30.55 12.52 11.75
N TYR A 467 -31.39 11.54 12.05
CA TYR A 467 -31.82 10.47 11.15
C TYR A 467 -32.42 10.97 9.83
N ASN A 468 -32.97 12.18 9.76
CA ASN A 468 -33.55 12.75 8.56
C ASN A 468 -32.57 13.65 7.79
N TYR A 469 -31.29 13.66 8.18
CA TYR A 469 -30.25 14.54 7.66
C TYR A 469 -30.48 16.04 7.95
N GLU A 470 -31.27 16.38 8.97
CA GLU A 470 -31.32 17.77 9.43
C GLU A 470 -30.05 18.09 10.23
N LEU A 471 -29.37 19.17 9.84
CA LEU A 471 -28.16 19.65 10.53
C LEU A 471 -28.52 20.19 11.91
N LYS A 472 -27.88 19.63 12.94
CA LYS A 472 -28.22 19.91 14.35
C LYS A 472 -27.04 20.47 15.12
N GLN A 473 -25.82 20.25 14.63
CA GLN A 473 -24.62 20.89 15.13
C GLN A 473 -23.65 21.12 13.97
N LYS A 474 -23.01 22.30 13.95
CA LYS A 474 -21.89 22.62 13.07
C LYS A 474 -20.81 23.32 13.90
N LYS A 475 -19.60 22.78 13.89
CA LYS A 475 -18.43 23.34 14.62
C LYS A 475 -17.25 23.41 13.68
N GLU A 476 -16.65 24.59 13.54
CA GLU A 476 -15.45 24.79 12.75
C GLU A 476 -14.28 25.15 13.64
N PHE A 477 -13.13 24.54 13.39
CA PHE A 477 -11.89 24.77 14.10
C PHE A 477 -10.77 25.03 13.10
N VAL A 478 -10.12 26.18 13.21
CA VAL A 478 -8.94 26.55 12.42
C VAL A 478 -7.70 26.31 13.26
N ILE A 479 -6.96 25.26 12.92
CA ILE A 479 -5.77 24.83 13.64
C ILE A 479 -4.53 25.42 12.95
N PRO A 480 -3.66 26.15 13.66
CA PRO A 480 -2.43 26.74 13.11
C PRO A 480 -1.29 25.70 13.00
N ASP A 481 -1.59 24.54 12.39
CA ASP A 481 -0.65 23.45 12.13
C ASP A 481 -1.01 22.82 10.76
N HIS A 482 -0.03 22.25 10.05
CA HIS A 482 -0.24 21.61 8.75
C HIS A 482 -0.52 20.12 8.95
N LEU A 483 -1.80 19.77 9.01
CA LEU A 483 -2.26 18.44 9.41
C LEU A 483 -3.02 17.77 8.27
N MET A 484 -2.82 16.47 8.16
CA MET A 484 -3.69 15.57 7.42
C MET A 484 -4.31 14.59 8.42
N ILE A 485 -5.62 14.45 8.41
CA ILE A 485 -6.30 13.39 9.15
C ILE A 485 -7.07 12.54 8.15
N HIS A 486 -7.12 11.24 8.42
CA HIS A 486 -7.91 10.26 7.66
C HIS A 486 -9.11 9.80 8.49
N ASP A 487 -8.86 9.52 9.77
CA ASP A 487 -9.88 9.14 10.75
C ASP A 487 -9.76 9.98 12.02
N TRP A 488 -10.79 9.94 12.85
CA TRP A 488 -10.98 10.74 14.04
C TRP A 488 -11.95 10.03 14.98
N ALA A 489 -12.05 10.42 16.25
CA ALA A 489 -12.99 9.82 17.19
C ALA A 489 -13.86 10.86 17.89
N PHE A 490 -14.86 10.40 18.64
CA PHE A 490 -15.70 11.28 19.46
C PHE A 490 -15.97 10.65 20.82
N THR A 491 -16.28 11.48 21.80
CA THR A 491 -16.81 11.12 23.11
C THR A 491 -18.18 11.77 23.29
N ASP A 492 -18.80 11.60 24.46
CA ASP A 492 -20.07 12.25 24.78
C ASP A 492 -20.02 13.79 24.63
N SER A 493 -18.86 14.42 24.87
CA SER A 493 -18.73 15.89 24.80
C SER A 493 -17.61 16.44 23.90
N HIS A 494 -16.73 15.60 23.34
CA HIS A 494 -15.59 16.05 22.52
C HIS A 494 -15.45 15.32 21.19
N TYR A 495 -14.91 16.00 20.19
CA TYR A 495 -14.26 15.40 19.03
C TYR A 495 -12.77 15.20 19.38
N VAL A 496 -12.18 14.10 18.95
CA VAL A 496 -10.79 13.73 19.27
C VAL A 496 -10.02 13.50 17.97
N LEU A 497 -8.99 14.30 17.74
CA LEU A 497 -8.13 14.22 16.55
C LEU A 497 -6.70 13.87 16.96
N LEU A 498 -6.12 12.84 16.36
CA LEU A 498 -4.67 12.64 16.35
C LEU A 498 -4.14 13.29 15.07
N GLY A 499 -3.48 14.43 15.20
CA GLY A 499 -3.05 15.21 14.03
C GLY A 499 -1.81 14.61 13.39
N ASN A 500 -1.89 14.24 12.11
CA ASN A 500 -0.70 13.85 11.38
C ASN A 500 -0.08 15.06 10.68
N ARG A 501 1.07 15.51 11.17
CA ARG A 501 1.85 16.59 10.56
C ARG A 501 2.41 16.23 9.19
N ILE A 502 2.09 17.06 8.21
CA ILE A 502 2.59 17.00 6.84
C ILE A 502 3.31 18.31 6.49
N LYS A 503 3.98 18.32 5.35
CA LYS A 503 4.57 19.50 4.73
C LYS A 503 4.55 19.37 3.22
N LEU A 504 4.65 20.50 2.54
CA LEU A 504 4.88 20.51 1.10
C LEU A 504 6.29 20.03 0.75
N ASP A 505 6.38 19.17 -0.25
CA ASP A 505 7.61 18.83 -0.96
C ASP A 505 7.68 19.64 -2.25
N ILE A 506 8.52 20.67 -2.30
CA ILE A 506 8.60 21.60 -3.45
C ILE A 506 9.09 20.87 -4.72
N PRO A 507 10.22 20.13 -4.72
CA PRO A 507 10.59 19.29 -5.86
C PRO A 507 9.47 18.32 -6.29
N GLY A 508 8.86 17.63 -5.34
CA GLY A 508 7.77 16.71 -5.60
C GLY A 508 6.55 17.39 -6.22
N SER A 509 6.22 18.60 -5.78
CA SER A 509 5.13 19.43 -6.31
C SER A 509 5.36 19.83 -7.77
N LEU A 510 6.57 20.27 -8.12
CA LEU A 510 6.92 20.61 -9.51
C LEU A 510 6.79 19.39 -10.43
N LEU A 511 7.25 18.23 -9.97
CA LEU A 511 7.15 16.97 -10.70
C LEU A 511 5.70 16.49 -10.83
N ALA A 512 4.89 16.65 -9.79
CA ALA A 512 3.46 16.34 -9.81
C ALA A 512 2.69 17.20 -10.82
N VAL A 513 2.90 18.52 -10.82
CA VAL A 513 2.26 19.45 -11.76
C VAL A 513 2.68 19.18 -13.21
N SER A 514 3.93 18.78 -13.45
CA SER A 514 4.40 18.36 -14.79
C SER A 514 3.74 17.05 -15.27
N GLY A 515 3.09 16.31 -14.35
CA GLY A 515 2.48 15.02 -14.64
C GLY A 515 3.48 13.87 -14.77
N LEU A 516 4.74 14.10 -14.40
CA LEU A 516 5.78 13.07 -14.35
C LEU A 516 5.69 12.21 -13.09
N HIS A 517 5.10 12.73 -12.02
CA HIS A 517 4.91 12.01 -10.76
C HIS A 517 3.44 12.11 -10.30
N PRO A 518 2.95 11.20 -9.45
CA PRO A 518 1.64 11.32 -8.83
C PRO A 518 1.50 12.59 -7.99
N MET A 519 0.27 13.11 -7.84
CA MET A 519 0.00 14.31 -7.04
C MET A 519 0.39 14.18 -5.57
N ILE A 520 0.28 12.97 -5.00
CA ILE A 520 0.69 12.72 -3.61
C ILE A 520 2.18 13.05 -3.37
N SER A 521 3.00 13.08 -4.43
CA SER A 521 4.41 13.47 -4.33
C SER A 521 4.60 14.92 -3.89
N ALA A 522 3.56 15.76 -3.94
CA ALA A 522 3.60 17.12 -3.42
C ALA A 522 3.61 17.18 -1.87
N LEU A 523 3.35 16.07 -1.19
CA LEU A 523 3.24 15.99 0.26
C LEU A 523 4.28 15.03 0.84
N ALA A 524 4.84 15.41 1.98
CA ALA A 524 5.70 14.57 2.80
C ALA A 524 5.27 14.63 4.26
N VAL A 525 5.60 13.59 5.02
CA VAL A 525 5.50 13.65 6.49
C VAL A 525 6.41 14.76 7.01
N ASN A 526 5.98 15.45 8.07
CA ASN A 526 6.76 16.50 8.71
C ASN A 526 7.28 16.05 10.07
N PRO A 527 8.55 15.60 10.15
CA PRO A 527 9.14 15.11 11.38
C PRO A 527 9.72 16.22 12.27
N SER A 528 9.45 17.51 12.00
CA SER A 528 10.09 18.63 12.71
C SER A 528 9.78 18.67 14.20
N GLN A 529 8.67 18.08 14.63
CA GLN A 529 8.22 18.05 16.02
C GLN A 529 8.22 16.60 16.53
N PRO A 530 8.92 16.27 17.62
CA PRO A 530 9.08 14.88 18.11
C PRO A 530 7.81 14.29 18.75
N SER A 531 6.75 15.08 18.88
CA SER A 531 5.47 14.70 19.46
C SER A 531 4.37 14.50 18.40
N THR A 532 3.30 13.80 18.77
CA THR A 532 2.03 13.81 18.02
C THR A 532 1.02 14.71 18.73
N PRO A 533 0.41 15.70 18.04
CA PRO A 533 -0.61 16.54 18.64
C PRO A 533 -1.95 15.80 18.71
N ILE A 534 -2.57 15.80 19.88
CA ILE A 534 -3.91 15.28 20.11
C ILE A 534 -4.82 16.45 20.47
N TYR A 535 -5.78 16.74 19.59
CA TYR A 535 -6.79 17.77 19.82
C TYR A 535 -8.02 17.14 20.43
N VAL A 536 -8.48 17.69 21.54
CA VAL A 536 -9.73 17.36 22.20
C VAL A 536 -10.62 18.56 22.00
N LEU A 537 -11.51 18.55 21.01
CA LEU A 537 -12.27 19.72 20.57
C LEU A 537 -13.71 19.62 21.10
N PRO A 538 -14.26 20.65 21.77
CA PRO A 538 -15.58 20.54 22.39
C PRO A 538 -16.69 20.46 21.32
N ARG A 539 -17.57 19.46 21.45
CA ARG A 539 -18.72 19.28 20.54
C ARG A 539 -19.73 20.41 20.69
N PHE A 540 -19.96 20.87 21.92
CA PHE A 540 -21.00 21.85 22.25
C PHE A 540 -20.41 23.17 22.72
N SER A 541 -21.10 24.29 22.44
CA SER A 541 -20.64 25.63 22.87
C SER A 541 -20.69 25.81 24.38
N GLN A 542 -21.58 25.07 25.07
CA GLN A 542 -21.65 25.03 26.52
C GLN A 542 -20.72 23.92 27.03
N SER A 543 -19.41 24.15 26.97
CA SER A 543 -18.46 23.28 27.68
C SER A 543 -18.48 23.64 29.17
N PRO A 544 -18.55 22.65 30.09
CA PRO A 544 -18.36 22.91 31.52
C PRO A 544 -16.94 23.45 31.81
N ILE A 545 -15.98 23.16 30.93
CA ILE A 545 -14.60 23.65 30.98
C ILE A 545 -14.51 24.89 30.08
N ARG A 546 -14.47 26.08 30.69
CA ARG A 546 -14.49 27.38 29.98
C ARG A 546 -13.11 28.00 29.74
N ASP A 547 -12.13 27.70 30.57
CA ASP A 547 -10.85 28.42 30.59
C ASP A 547 -9.77 27.83 29.68
N ARG A 548 -9.99 26.61 29.14
CA ARG A 548 -9.04 25.96 28.23
C ARG A 548 -9.16 26.50 26.81
N ASN A 549 -8.04 26.91 26.21
CA ASN A 549 -7.93 27.06 24.76
C ASN A 549 -7.83 25.68 24.08
N TRP A 550 -8.95 25.21 23.52
CA TRP A 550 -9.06 23.90 22.89
C TRP A 550 -8.28 23.74 21.57
N LEU A 551 -7.81 24.85 20.99
CA LEU A 551 -6.89 24.82 19.84
C LEU A 551 -5.45 24.48 20.25
N VAL A 552 -5.15 24.43 21.55
CA VAL A 552 -3.87 23.93 22.06
C VAL A 552 -3.97 22.41 22.27
N PRO A 553 -3.23 21.60 21.50
CA PRO A 553 -3.27 20.16 21.60
C PRO A 553 -2.52 19.66 22.84
N ILE A 554 -2.85 18.45 23.26
CA ILE A 554 -2.01 17.66 24.15
C ILE A 554 -0.92 17.00 23.30
N GLN A 555 0.34 17.13 23.69
CA GLN A 555 1.46 16.58 22.92
C GLN A 555 1.79 15.17 23.43
N ALA A 556 1.48 14.15 22.62
CA ALA A 556 1.94 12.79 22.86
C ALA A 556 3.48 12.72 22.66
N PRO A 557 4.25 12.10 23.57
CA PRO A 557 5.72 12.19 23.60
C PRO A 557 6.43 11.33 22.52
N SER A 558 5.74 10.95 21.45
CA SER A 558 6.29 10.17 20.34
C SER A 558 5.57 10.49 19.04
N GLN A 559 6.32 10.55 17.94
CA GLN A 559 5.78 10.66 16.58
C GLN A 559 5.07 9.36 16.17
N LYS A 560 3.76 9.45 15.98
CA LYS A 560 2.89 8.39 15.53
C LYS A 560 1.97 8.93 14.45
N TRP A 561 1.87 8.22 13.34
CA TRP A 561 0.92 8.47 12.28
C TRP A 561 -0.36 7.68 12.59
N ALA A 562 -1.47 8.38 12.82
CA ALA A 562 -2.77 7.78 13.02
C ALA A 562 -3.38 7.31 11.71
N LEU A 563 -3.76 6.03 11.67
CA LEU A 563 -4.41 5.37 10.54
C LEU A 563 -5.92 5.36 10.77
N HIS A 564 -6.37 4.52 11.71
CA HIS A 564 -7.79 4.33 12.02
C HIS A 564 -8.05 4.42 13.53
N THR A 565 -9.28 4.72 13.89
CA THR A 565 -9.74 4.81 15.28
C THR A 565 -10.72 3.69 15.57
N GLY A 566 -10.53 3.00 16.70
CA GLY A 566 -11.49 1.99 17.15
C GLY A 566 -12.66 2.62 17.87
N ASN A 567 -12.36 3.40 18.92
CA ASN A 567 -13.35 4.08 19.73
C ASN A 567 -12.72 5.19 20.57
N ALA A 568 -13.52 6.10 21.08
CA ALA A 568 -13.14 6.97 22.18
C ALA A 568 -14.32 7.14 23.15
N PHE A 569 -14.04 7.37 24.42
CA PHE A 569 -15.07 7.61 25.42
C PHE A 569 -14.52 8.46 26.56
N GLU A 570 -15.42 8.97 27.39
CA GLU A 570 -15.07 9.79 28.54
C GLU A 570 -15.77 9.33 29.81
N GLU A 571 -15.09 9.52 30.94
CA GLU A 571 -15.59 9.31 32.30
C GLU A 571 -15.35 10.60 33.09
N ARG A 572 -16.34 11.02 33.90
CA ARG A 572 -16.20 12.17 34.81
C ARG A 572 -16.23 11.69 36.24
N ASP A 573 -15.32 12.22 37.06
CA ASP A 573 -15.34 11.96 38.50
C ASP A 573 -16.26 12.95 39.24
N GLY A 574 -16.47 12.73 40.55
CA GLY A 574 -17.31 13.59 41.38
C GLY A 574 -16.78 15.02 41.57
N ASN A 575 -15.52 15.29 41.21
CA ASN A 575 -14.89 16.60 41.27
C ASN A 575 -14.98 17.34 39.93
N GLY A 576 -15.57 16.72 38.91
CA GLY A 576 -15.68 17.27 37.55
C GLY A 576 -14.45 17.08 36.68
N ASN A 577 -13.44 16.32 37.15
CA ASN A 577 -12.29 15.94 36.32
C ASN A 577 -12.76 14.99 35.22
N LEU A 578 -12.12 15.08 34.06
CA LEU A 578 -12.48 14.36 32.86
C LEU A 578 -11.35 13.40 32.46
N LYS A 579 -11.66 12.12 32.38
CA LYS A 579 -10.78 11.10 31.80
C LYS A 579 -11.29 10.72 30.42
N ILE A 580 -10.48 10.97 29.39
CA ILE A 580 -10.76 10.56 28.01
C ILE A 580 -9.87 9.37 27.68
N GLN A 581 -10.49 8.34 27.09
CA GLN A 581 -9.78 7.20 26.54
C GLN A 581 -10.01 7.13 25.03
N LEU A 582 -8.97 6.76 24.29
CA LEU A 582 -8.98 6.66 22.84
C LEU A 582 -8.23 5.40 22.41
N GLN A 583 -8.85 4.62 21.54
CA GLN A 583 -8.28 3.44 20.90
C GLN A 583 -7.99 3.79 19.44
N ALA A 584 -6.75 3.59 18.99
CA ALA A 584 -6.35 3.89 17.62
C ALA A 584 -5.32 2.89 17.09
N SER A 585 -5.37 2.66 15.78
CA SER A 585 -4.32 2.04 15.00
C SER A 585 -3.37 3.11 14.48
N VAL A 586 -2.07 2.93 14.71
CA VAL A 586 -1.03 3.89 14.37
C VAL A 586 0.19 3.18 13.78
N CYS A 587 1.01 3.92 13.03
CA CYS A 587 2.33 3.46 12.60
C CYS A 587 3.40 4.53 12.86
N SER A 588 4.67 4.18 12.65
CA SER A 588 5.77 5.15 12.76
C SER A 588 5.82 6.08 11.54
N TYR A 589 6.16 7.34 11.78
CA TYR A 589 6.51 8.31 10.73
C TYR A 589 7.68 7.83 9.85
N GLN A 590 8.61 7.05 10.42
CA GLN A 590 9.76 6.52 9.70
C GLN A 590 9.37 5.40 8.72
N TRP A 591 8.26 4.72 8.98
CA TRP A 591 7.75 3.66 8.13
C TRP A 591 6.78 4.20 7.06
N LEU A 592 5.93 5.17 7.43
CA LEU A 592 4.96 5.72 6.50
C LEU A 592 5.65 6.39 5.30
N ASN A 593 5.27 5.96 4.10
CA ASN A 593 5.76 6.53 2.87
C ASN A 593 4.62 6.69 1.86
N PHE A 594 4.22 7.93 1.60
CA PHE A 594 3.14 8.27 0.67
C PHE A 594 3.35 7.72 -0.74
N HIS A 595 4.60 7.67 -1.23
CA HIS A 595 4.90 7.19 -2.58
C HIS A 595 4.81 5.66 -2.70
N LYS A 596 4.85 4.95 -1.57
CA LYS A 596 4.84 3.49 -1.52
C LYS A 596 3.55 2.92 -0.94
N MET A 597 2.48 3.70 -0.79
CA MET A 597 1.21 3.17 -0.28
C MET A 597 0.76 1.94 -1.07
N PHE A 598 0.43 0.86 -0.36
CA PHE A 598 0.15 -0.49 -0.89
C PHE A 598 1.27 -1.13 -1.73
N GLY A 599 2.46 -0.53 -1.78
CA GLY A 599 3.58 -1.01 -2.58
C GLY A 599 3.50 -0.64 -4.06
N TYR A 600 2.58 0.26 -4.44
CA TYR A 600 2.38 0.54 -5.86
C TYR A 600 3.53 1.35 -6.45
N ASN A 601 4.16 0.80 -7.48
CA ASN A 601 5.16 1.48 -8.27
C ASN A 601 4.53 1.97 -9.58
N TRP A 602 4.21 3.26 -9.63
CA TRP A 602 3.58 3.89 -10.80
C TRP A 602 4.45 3.85 -12.08
N ARG A 603 5.78 3.64 -11.97
CA ARG A 603 6.66 3.51 -13.14
C ARG A 603 6.50 2.16 -13.80
N THR A 604 6.48 1.09 -13.00
CA THR A 604 6.39 -0.28 -13.49
C THR A 604 4.93 -0.75 -13.64
N GLY A 605 4.01 -0.16 -12.89
CA GLY A 605 2.60 -0.57 -12.78
C GLY A 605 2.38 -1.79 -11.87
N LYS A 606 3.37 -2.14 -11.04
CA LYS A 606 3.35 -3.34 -10.19
C LYS A 606 3.23 -2.97 -8.71
N LEU A 607 2.73 -3.90 -7.90
CA LEU A 607 2.65 -3.81 -6.45
C LEU A 607 3.80 -4.61 -5.82
N ASP A 608 4.53 -3.99 -4.91
CA ASP A 608 5.63 -4.61 -4.17
C ASP A 608 5.37 -4.52 -2.66
N PRO A 609 4.98 -5.63 -1.99
CA PRO A 609 4.68 -5.64 -0.57
C PRO A 609 5.93 -5.65 0.31
N SER A 610 7.14 -5.62 -0.25
CA SER A 610 8.40 -5.81 0.47
C SER A 610 8.57 -4.82 1.62
N PHE A 611 8.31 -3.52 1.43
CA PHE A 611 8.50 -2.52 2.50
C PHE A 611 7.51 -2.69 3.67
N MET A 612 6.40 -3.42 3.47
CA MET A 612 5.44 -3.75 4.53
C MET A 612 5.82 -5.04 5.27
N ASN A 613 6.78 -5.81 4.75
CA ASN A 613 7.19 -7.11 5.28
C ASN A 613 8.68 -7.19 5.70
N LEU A 614 9.57 -6.36 5.16
CA LEU A 614 11.02 -6.32 5.42
C LEU A 614 11.36 -5.43 6.62
N VAL A 615 10.76 -5.69 7.78
CA VAL A 615 10.88 -4.83 8.97
C VAL A 615 11.39 -5.63 10.18
N ASP A 616 12.43 -6.45 9.95
CA ASP A 616 13.04 -7.27 11.00
C ASP A 616 13.57 -6.41 12.16
N GLY A 617 13.13 -6.72 13.37
CA GLY A 617 13.51 -6.01 14.60
C GLY A 617 12.93 -4.59 14.72
N ARG A 618 11.97 -4.23 13.86
CA ARG A 618 11.31 -2.91 13.83
C ARG A 618 9.79 -3.00 13.76
N GLU A 619 9.20 -4.07 14.29
CA GLU A 619 7.76 -4.34 14.30
C GLU A 619 6.95 -3.19 14.91
N ALA A 620 7.48 -2.49 15.92
CA ALA A 620 6.86 -1.31 16.52
C ALA A 620 6.67 -0.13 15.54
N MET A 621 7.26 -0.18 14.34
CA MET A 621 7.06 0.82 13.29
C MET A 621 5.84 0.53 12.41
N LEU A 622 5.42 -0.74 12.33
CA LEU A 622 4.27 -1.19 11.53
C LEU A 622 2.95 -0.75 12.18
N PRO A 623 1.81 -0.84 11.46
CA PRO A 623 0.49 -0.60 12.03
C PRO A 623 0.25 -1.45 13.29
N HIS A 624 -0.04 -0.81 14.41
CA HIS A 624 -0.34 -1.45 15.69
C HIS A 624 -1.35 -0.63 16.49
N LEU A 625 -2.06 -1.30 17.40
CA LEU A 625 -3.01 -0.63 18.28
C LEU A 625 -2.34 0.05 19.47
N ILE A 626 -2.87 1.22 19.81
CA ILE A 626 -2.56 1.97 21.02
C ILE A 626 -3.84 2.33 21.78
N GLN A 627 -3.68 2.53 23.08
CA GLN A 627 -4.69 3.13 23.95
C GLN A 627 -4.11 4.38 24.59
N VAL A 628 -4.76 5.52 24.33
CA VAL A 628 -4.39 6.82 24.89
C VAL A 628 -5.33 7.12 26.06
N SER A 629 -4.76 7.58 27.18
CA SER A 629 -5.51 8.12 28.32
C SER A 629 -5.10 9.57 28.54
N ILE A 630 -6.09 10.45 28.65
CA ILE A 630 -5.93 11.88 28.90
C ILE A 630 -6.76 12.21 30.14
N GLU A 631 -6.15 12.84 31.13
CA GLU A 631 -6.81 13.28 32.36
C GLU A 631 -6.74 14.81 32.46
N LEU A 632 -7.91 15.43 32.42
CA LEU A 632 -8.10 16.87 32.53
C LEU A 632 -8.74 17.20 33.87
N ASP A 633 -8.25 18.23 34.55
CA ASP A 633 -8.92 18.76 35.74
C ASP A 633 -10.22 19.50 35.35
N ALA A 634 -11.01 19.92 36.34
CA ALA A 634 -12.24 20.69 36.11
C ALA A 634 -12.03 22.02 35.35
N LYS A 635 -10.79 22.53 35.27
CA LYS A 635 -10.42 23.73 34.50
C LYS A 635 -9.93 23.40 33.08
N GLY A 636 -9.79 22.11 32.76
CA GLY A 636 -9.27 21.63 31.48
C GLY A 636 -7.75 21.50 31.40
N THR A 637 -7.02 21.66 32.51
CA THR A 637 -5.58 21.43 32.54
C THR A 637 -5.30 19.95 32.45
N CYS A 638 -4.45 19.54 31.51
CA CYS A 638 -4.02 18.15 31.42
C CYS A 638 -3.00 17.89 32.52
N TYR A 639 -3.33 17.05 33.49
CA TYR A 639 -2.43 16.66 34.59
C TYR A 639 -1.97 15.19 34.48
N GLY A 640 -2.69 14.37 33.70
CA GLY A 640 -2.33 12.98 33.43
C GLY A 640 -2.39 12.67 31.94
N PHE A 641 -1.38 11.97 31.43
CA PHE A 641 -1.32 11.52 30.05
C PHE A 641 -0.55 10.20 29.96
N SER A 642 -1.08 9.21 29.23
CA SER A 642 -0.36 7.97 28.95
C SER A 642 -0.75 7.38 27.59
N ILE A 643 0.19 6.70 26.95
CA ILE A 643 -0.06 5.86 25.78
C ILE A 643 0.41 4.45 26.09
N ALA A 644 -0.52 3.50 26.10
CA ALA A 644 -0.21 2.08 26.16
C ALA A 644 -0.16 1.52 24.74
N ASN A 645 0.97 0.90 24.36
CA ASN A 645 1.00 0.06 23.17
C ASN A 645 0.31 -1.27 23.51
N LEU A 646 -0.68 -1.67 22.71
CA LEU A 646 -1.33 -2.97 22.90
C LEU A 646 -0.48 -4.13 22.33
N SER A 647 0.76 -3.86 21.94
CA SER A 647 1.74 -4.88 21.53
C SER A 647 2.03 -5.92 22.60
N ASN A 648 1.82 -5.58 23.88
CA ASN A 648 1.94 -6.54 24.99
C ASN A 648 0.80 -7.57 25.00
N ILE A 649 -0.35 -7.22 24.42
CA ILE A 649 -1.51 -8.11 24.24
C ILE A 649 -1.38 -8.84 22.90
N TRP A 650 -1.04 -8.11 21.83
CA TRP A 650 -0.87 -8.63 20.48
C TRP A 650 0.28 -7.94 19.74
N ASN A 651 1.38 -8.65 19.55
CA ASN A 651 2.65 -8.08 19.07
C ASN A 651 2.82 -8.11 17.53
N ARG A 652 1.77 -8.45 16.77
CA ARG A 652 1.81 -8.49 15.31
C ARG A 652 1.08 -7.28 14.70
N PRO A 653 1.38 -6.91 13.45
CA PRO A 653 0.72 -5.78 12.81
C PRO A 653 -0.78 -5.95 12.78
N ALA A 654 -1.51 -4.89 13.12
CA ALA A 654 -2.96 -4.90 13.19
C ALA A 654 -3.53 -3.55 12.75
N ASP A 655 -4.68 -3.58 12.08
CA ASP A 655 -5.44 -2.39 11.66
C ASP A 655 -6.92 -2.75 11.49
N PHE A 656 -7.72 -1.81 10.98
CA PHE A 656 -9.18 -1.94 10.86
C PHE A 656 -9.86 -2.28 12.18
N PRO A 657 -9.67 -1.45 13.23
CA PRO A 657 -10.32 -1.66 14.52
C PRO A 657 -11.83 -1.52 14.39
N ALA A 658 -12.54 -2.57 14.76
CA ALA A 658 -13.99 -2.62 14.84
C ALA A 658 -14.42 -2.94 16.27
N ILE A 659 -15.59 -2.42 16.66
CA ILE A 659 -16.23 -2.68 17.94
C ILE A 659 -17.70 -3.02 17.71
N ASN A 660 -18.40 -3.45 18.75
CA ASN A 660 -19.86 -3.43 18.71
C ASN A 660 -20.34 -1.97 18.56
N PRO A 661 -21.06 -1.62 17.48
CA PRO A 661 -21.43 -0.23 17.20
C PRO A 661 -22.34 0.39 18.28
N CYS A 662 -23.02 -0.42 19.11
CA CYS A 662 -23.81 0.06 20.24
C CYS A 662 -22.96 0.78 21.30
N PHE A 663 -21.64 0.54 21.31
CA PHE A 663 -20.69 1.12 22.25
C PHE A 663 -19.86 2.27 21.64
N SER A 664 -20.19 2.72 20.43
CA SER A 664 -19.51 3.86 19.81
C SER A 664 -19.67 5.13 20.66
N GLY A 665 -18.55 5.78 21.01
CA GLY A 665 -18.53 6.94 21.91
C GLY A 665 -18.66 6.59 23.39
N GLN A 666 -18.76 5.30 23.74
CA GLN A 666 -18.95 4.78 25.09
C GLN A 666 -17.85 3.76 25.44
N LYS A 667 -17.70 3.45 26.73
CA LYS A 667 -16.71 2.49 27.18
C LYS A 667 -17.00 1.11 26.59
N ASN A 668 -16.00 0.52 25.93
CA ASN A 668 -16.04 -0.84 25.38
C ASN A 668 -14.90 -1.68 25.96
N THR A 669 -15.12 -2.99 26.01
CA THR A 669 -14.21 -4.04 26.49
C THR A 669 -13.50 -4.74 25.33
N TYR A 670 -14.23 -4.98 24.23
CA TYR A 670 -13.76 -5.78 23.11
C TYR A 670 -13.43 -4.93 21.89
N VAL A 671 -12.34 -5.28 21.21
CA VAL A 671 -11.93 -4.70 19.92
C VAL A 671 -11.58 -5.85 18.97
N TYR A 672 -12.04 -5.77 17.73
CA TYR A 672 -11.75 -6.71 16.67
C TYR A 672 -10.85 -6.04 15.63
N VAL A 673 -9.81 -6.71 15.15
CA VAL A 673 -8.89 -6.16 14.14
C VAL A 673 -8.52 -7.19 13.09
N GLY A 674 -8.25 -6.71 11.88
CA GLY A 674 -7.47 -7.47 10.90
C GLY A 674 -6.00 -7.49 11.30
N SER A 675 -5.35 -8.65 11.19
CA SER A 675 -3.95 -8.82 11.55
C SER A 675 -3.26 -9.90 10.70
N SER A 676 -1.93 -9.95 10.78
CA SER A 676 -1.14 -11.05 10.24
C SER A 676 -0.92 -12.13 11.30
N SER A 677 -1.06 -13.39 10.89
CA SER A 677 -0.70 -14.58 11.66
C SER A 677 0.80 -14.71 11.89
N GLY A 678 1.62 -14.04 11.07
CA GLY A 678 3.07 -14.20 11.07
C GLY A 678 3.58 -15.58 10.66
N THR A 679 2.71 -16.48 10.22
CA THR A 679 3.07 -17.86 9.85
C THR A 679 3.66 -17.98 8.45
N ARG A 680 3.45 -16.98 7.60
CA ARG A 680 3.93 -16.94 6.21
C ARG A 680 5.36 -16.44 6.14
N ARG A 681 6.22 -17.16 5.43
CA ARG A 681 7.64 -16.83 5.33
C ARG A 681 7.88 -15.58 4.49
N PHE A 682 7.14 -15.40 3.39
CA PHE A 682 7.38 -14.33 2.43
C PHE A 682 6.39 -13.16 2.52
N LEU A 683 5.31 -13.30 3.30
CA LEU A 683 4.36 -12.23 3.68
C LEU A 683 4.05 -12.26 5.19
N PRO A 684 5.06 -12.17 6.08
CA PRO A 684 4.89 -12.37 7.53
C PRO A 684 4.16 -11.24 8.26
N ARG A 685 3.80 -10.14 7.60
CA ARG A 685 3.30 -8.92 8.24
C ARG A 685 2.09 -8.30 7.54
N PHE A 686 2.08 -8.32 6.20
CA PHE A 686 0.96 -7.82 5.39
C PHE A 686 0.93 -8.55 4.03
N PRO A 687 -0.23 -8.83 3.41
CA PRO A 687 -1.60 -8.55 3.87
C PRO A 687 -2.00 -9.29 5.15
N PHE A 688 -3.09 -8.85 5.74
CA PHE A 688 -3.68 -9.54 6.89
C PHE A 688 -4.35 -10.84 6.44
N ASP A 689 -4.25 -11.87 7.28
CA ASP A 689 -4.78 -13.21 7.06
C ASP A 689 -5.54 -13.75 8.29
N SER A 690 -5.75 -12.89 9.30
CA SER A 690 -6.32 -13.24 10.59
C SER A 690 -7.23 -12.14 11.14
N ILE A 691 -8.20 -12.53 11.95
CA ILE A 691 -9.02 -11.65 12.78
C ILE A 691 -8.70 -11.90 14.25
N VAL A 692 -8.43 -10.83 14.98
CA VAL A 692 -8.05 -10.88 16.40
C VAL A 692 -9.11 -10.17 17.22
N LYS A 693 -9.62 -10.85 18.25
CA LYS A 693 -10.42 -10.28 19.32
C LYS A 693 -9.52 -9.95 20.49
N LEU A 694 -9.45 -8.68 20.87
CA LEU A 694 -8.79 -8.21 22.08
C LEU A 694 -9.83 -8.02 23.18
N ASP A 695 -9.50 -8.49 24.38
CA ASP A 695 -10.23 -8.19 25.62
C ASP A 695 -9.40 -7.22 26.46
N LEU A 696 -9.82 -5.96 26.48
CA LEU A 696 -9.12 -4.88 27.15
C LEU A 696 -9.28 -4.91 28.67
N SER A 697 -10.21 -5.70 29.22
CA SER A 697 -10.40 -5.81 30.67
C SER A 697 -9.31 -6.63 31.35
N ASN A 698 -8.83 -7.68 30.70
CA ASN A 698 -7.82 -8.61 31.22
C ASN A 698 -6.53 -8.64 30.40
N GLY A 699 -6.48 -7.92 29.27
CA GLY A 699 -5.30 -7.86 28.41
C GLY A 699 -5.03 -9.14 27.63
N SER A 700 -6.07 -9.89 27.27
CA SER A 700 -5.95 -11.12 26.46
C SER A 700 -6.33 -10.89 25.00
N ALA A 701 -5.81 -11.74 24.12
CA ALA A 701 -6.20 -11.78 22.71
C ALA A 701 -6.46 -13.21 22.26
N LYS A 702 -7.48 -13.39 21.43
CA LYS A 702 -7.78 -14.63 20.71
C LYS A 702 -7.87 -14.34 19.23
N SER A 703 -7.42 -15.27 18.39
CA SER A 703 -7.40 -15.05 16.94
C SER A 703 -8.02 -16.21 16.17
N TRP A 704 -8.63 -15.88 15.04
CA TRP A 704 -8.94 -16.81 13.96
C TRP A 704 -8.06 -16.47 12.76
N SER A 705 -7.44 -17.47 12.14
CA SER A 705 -6.59 -17.29 10.95
C SER A 705 -7.14 -18.09 9.78
N THR A 706 -7.03 -17.52 8.59
CA THR A 706 -7.38 -18.20 7.34
C THR A 706 -6.38 -19.29 6.99
N GLY A 707 -6.73 -20.13 6.01
CA GLY A 707 -5.82 -21.13 5.48
C GLY A 707 -4.72 -20.55 4.58
N ASP A 708 -3.88 -21.44 4.04
CA ASP A 708 -2.78 -21.07 3.15
C ASP A 708 -3.25 -20.24 1.95
N ARG A 709 -2.48 -19.20 1.63
CA ARG A 709 -2.68 -18.32 0.45
C ARG A 709 -4.08 -17.67 0.39
N MET A 710 -4.64 -17.38 1.57
CA MET A 710 -5.87 -16.61 1.78
C MET A 710 -5.59 -15.34 2.60
N PHE A 711 -6.39 -14.29 2.42
CA PHE A 711 -6.23 -13.02 3.15
C PHE A 711 -7.58 -12.51 3.63
N VAL A 712 -7.60 -11.53 4.53
CA VAL A 712 -8.81 -10.93 5.08
C VAL A 712 -8.81 -9.41 4.93
N GLY A 713 -10.01 -8.83 4.90
CA GLY A 713 -10.23 -7.38 4.97
C GLY A 713 -10.65 -6.92 6.38
N GLU A 714 -11.40 -5.81 6.43
CA GLU A 714 -11.98 -5.28 7.65
C GLU A 714 -13.01 -6.24 8.29
N PRO A 715 -12.92 -6.51 9.61
CA PRO A 715 -14.00 -7.17 10.36
C PRO A 715 -15.18 -6.23 10.61
N ILE A 716 -16.41 -6.73 10.48
CA ILE A 716 -17.64 -5.99 10.80
C ILE A 716 -18.43 -6.72 11.87
N PHE A 717 -18.66 -6.07 13.01
CA PHE A 717 -19.48 -6.64 14.08
C PHE A 717 -20.97 -6.48 13.79
N VAL A 718 -21.73 -7.56 13.98
CA VAL A 718 -23.19 -7.63 13.83
C VAL A 718 -23.80 -7.98 15.19
N PRO A 719 -24.44 -7.02 15.87
CA PRO A 719 -25.06 -7.26 17.18
C PRO A 719 -26.25 -8.23 17.08
N LYS A 720 -26.28 -9.22 17.98
CA LYS A 720 -27.41 -10.15 18.15
C LYS A 720 -28.14 -9.93 19.47
N GLY A 721 -27.41 -9.75 20.56
CA GLY A 721 -27.96 -9.58 21.90
C GLY A 721 -27.50 -8.32 22.61
N ARG A 722 -27.58 -8.34 23.95
CA ARG A 722 -27.31 -7.17 24.81
C ARG A 722 -25.88 -7.09 25.31
N GLU A 723 -25.20 -8.23 25.47
CA GLU A 723 -23.80 -8.21 25.90
C GLU A 723 -22.91 -7.72 24.75
N GLU A 724 -21.75 -7.18 25.11
CA GLU A 724 -20.92 -6.45 24.16
C GLU A 724 -20.43 -7.32 23.00
N ASP A 725 -20.06 -8.58 23.27
CA ASP A 725 -19.61 -9.54 22.26
C ASP A 725 -20.70 -10.55 21.84
N ASP A 726 -21.96 -10.32 22.20
CA ASP A 726 -23.09 -11.17 21.81
C ASP A 726 -23.54 -10.88 20.39
N GLY A 727 -22.83 -11.49 19.45
CA GLY A 727 -23.05 -11.26 18.03
C GLY A 727 -22.08 -12.03 17.15
N TYR A 728 -21.97 -11.55 15.92
CA TYR A 728 -21.14 -12.16 14.90
C TYR A 728 -20.13 -11.15 14.35
N VAL A 729 -19.00 -11.65 13.84
CA VAL A 729 -18.07 -10.86 13.04
C VAL A 729 -18.12 -11.35 11.61
N LEU A 730 -18.51 -10.48 10.69
CA LEU A 730 -18.45 -10.70 9.26
C LEU A 730 -17.09 -10.28 8.73
N VAL A 731 -16.50 -11.10 7.86
CA VAL A 731 -15.25 -10.78 7.17
C VAL A 731 -15.22 -11.41 5.80
N VAL A 732 -14.67 -10.71 4.81
CA VAL A 732 -14.38 -11.31 3.50
C VAL A 732 -13.02 -11.97 3.53
N GLU A 733 -12.98 -13.24 3.16
CA GLU A 733 -11.77 -14.00 2.89
C GLU A 733 -11.46 -14.01 1.39
N TYR A 734 -10.25 -13.61 1.03
CA TYR A 734 -9.73 -13.56 -0.34
C TYR A 734 -8.82 -14.76 -0.58
N ALA A 735 -9.37 -15.84 -1.12
CA ALA A 735 -8.61 -17.03 -1.50
C ALA A 735 -7.96 -16.84 -2.86
N VAL A 736 -6.91 -16.01 -2.91
CA VAL A 736 -6.28 -15.56 -4.16
C VAL A 736 -5.73 -16.72 -5.01
N ALA A 737 -5.21 -17.77 -4.38
CA ALA A 737 -4.73 -18.96 -5.10
C ALA A 737 -5.84 -19.72 -5.83
N LYS A 738 -7.09 -19.63 -5.34
CA LYS A 738 -8.28 -20.20 -5.96
C LYS A 738 -9.03 -19.20 -6.84
N GLN A 739 -8.65 -17.91 -6.77
CA GLN A 739 -9.37 -16.77 -7.36
C GLN A 739 -10.83 -16.73 -6.93
N MET A 740 -11.05 -16.86 -5.61
CA MET A 740 -12.39 -16.88 -4.99
C MET A 740 -12.45 -15.93 -3.79
N CYS A 741 -13.63 -15.38 -3.55
CA CYS A 741 -13.95 -14.70 -2.30
C CYS A 741 -14.97 -15.51 -1.51
N TYR A 742 -14.87 -15.46 -0.19
CA TYR A 742 -15.89 -16.01 0.72
C TYR A 742 -16.34 -14.95 1.71
N LEU A 743 -17.63 -14.89 1.99
CA LEU A 743 -18.11 -14.24 3.21
C LEU A 743 -18.01 -15.23 4.36
N VAL A 744 -17.25 -14.89 5.39
CA VAL A 744 -17.08 -15.70 6.60
C VAL A 744 -17.87 -15.05 7.73
N ILE A 745 -18.65 -15.87 8.45
CA ILE A 745 -19.38 -15.49 9.64
C ILE A 745 -18.70 -16.16 10.83
N LEU A 746 -18.12 -15.34 11.71
CA LEU A 746 -17.51 -15.79 12.95
C LEU A 746 -18.45 -15.53 14.12
N ASP A 747 -18.58 -16.47 15.05
CA ASP A 747 -19.17 -16.21 16.36
C ASP A 747 -18.17 -15.38 17.17
N ALA A 748 -18.58 -14.18 17.59
CA ALA A 748 -17.70 -13.21 18.20
C ALA A 748 -17.22 -13.64 19.61
N ARG A 749 -17.93 -14.52 20.31
CA ARG A 749 -17.50 -15.09 21.60
C ARG A 749 -16.47 -16.20 21.43
N ARG A 750 -16.64 -16.97 20.36
CA ARG A 750 -15.87 -18.21 20.11
C ARG A 750 -14.61 -17.99 19.29
N ILE A 751 -14.27 -16.75 18.89
CA ILE A 751 -12.99 -16.47 18.24
C ILE A 751 -11.84 -17.03 19.09
N GLY A 752 -11.00 -17.87 18.48
CA GLY A 752 -9.94 -18.64 19.15
C GLY A 752 -10.29 -20.10 19.44
N GLU A 753 -11.53 -20.53 19.18
CA GLU A 753 -12.01 -21.91 19.35
C GLU A 753 -12.22 -22.60 17.99
N ALA A 754 -12.31 -23.94 17.98
CA ALA A 754 -12.43 -24.73 16.75
C ALA A 754 -13.70 -24.45 15.93
N GLU A 755 -14.78 -24.06 16.59
CA GLU A 755 -16.09 -23.78 15.96
C GLU A 755 -16.39 -22.27 15.90
N ALA A 756 -15.35 -21.43 15.85
CA ALA A 756 -15.51 -19.99 15.68
C ALA A 756 -16.19 -19.64 14.35
N VAL A 757 -15.93 -20.42 13.29
CA VAL A 757 -16.54 -20.24 11.96
C VAL A 757 -17.92 -20.88 11.96
N VAL A 758 -18.95 -20.05 11.88
CA VAL A 758 -20.35 -20.49 11.88
C VAL A 758 -20.83 -20.81 10.46
N ALA A 759 -20.44 -19.97 9.50
CA ALA A 759 -20.74 -20.17 8.09
C ALA A 759 -19.66 -19.59 7.20
N LYS A 760 -19.48 -20.19 6.02
CA LYS A 760 -18.66 -19.68 4.93
C LYS A 760 -19.45 -19.74 3.65
N LEU A 761 -19.67 -18.60 3.01
CA LEU A 761 -20.49 -18.47 1.81
C LEU A 761 -19.64 -18.07 0.61
N GLU A 762 -19.80 -18.80 -0.49
CA GLU A 762 -18.97 -18.65 -1.68
C GLU A 762 -19.53 -17.62 -2.64
N VAL A 763 -18.75 -16.57 -2.93
CA VAL A 763 -19.03 -15.63 -4.00
C VAL A 763 -18.73 -16.33 -5.34
N PRO A 764 -19.63 -16.26 -6.35
CA PRO A 764 -19.39 -16.89 -7.64
C PRO A 764 -18.06 -16.47 -8.27
N LYS A 765 -17.32 -17.42 -8.84
CA LYS A 765 -15.95 -17.18 -9.36
C LYS A 765 -15.83 -16.00 -10.33
N HIS A 766 -16.82 -15.79 -11.19
CA HIS A 766 -16.83 -14.69 -12.15
C HIS A 766 -17.10 -13.31 -11.50
N LEU A 767 -17.54 -13.30 -10.25
CA LEU A 767 -17.80 -12.13 -9.40
C LEU A 767 -16.75 -11.96 -8.28
N THR A 768 -15.71 -12.81 -8.22
CA THR A 768 -14.56 -12.61 -7.31
C THR A 768 -14.01 -11.21 -7.45
N PHE A 769 -13.81 -10.52 -6.35
CA PHE A 769 -13.48 -9.10 -6.33
C PHE A 769 -12.19 -8.84 -5.56
N PRO A 770 -11.48 -7.74 -5.87
CA PRO A 770 -10.27 -7.35 -5.15
C PRO A 770 -10.58 -6.90 -3.72
N ILE A 771 -9.52 -6.80 -2.90
CA ILE A 771 -9.66 -6.38 -1.51
C ILE A 771 -10.42 -5.05 -1.38
N GLY A 772 -11.47 -5.05 -0.55
CA GLY A 772 -12.22 -3.87 -0.17
C GLY A 772 -11.49 -2.99 0.84
N PHE A 773 -12.10 -1.86 1.17
CA PHE A 773 -11.67 -0.97 2.26
C PHE A 773 -12.65 -1.11 3.42
N HIS A 774 -13.61 -0.19 3.55
CA HIS A 774 -14.52 -0.17 4.68
C HIS A 774 -15.91 -0.71 4.36
N GLY A 775 -16.52 -1.39 5.33
CA GLY A 775 -17.84 -1.95 5.26
C GLY A 775 -18.81 -1.37 6.28
N PHE A 776 -20.08 -1.71 6.12
CA PHE A 776 -21.15 -1.30 7.03
C PHE A 776 -22.22 -2.37 7.14
N TRP A 777 -22.63 -2.69 8.37
CA TRP A 777 -23.81 -3.51 8.63
C TRP A 777 -25.03 -2.62 8.81
N SER A 778 -26.03 -2.78 7.94
CA SER A 778 -27.33 -2.14 8.05
C SER A 778 -28.37 -3.13 8.52
N THR A 779 -28.83 -3.02 9.76
CA THR A 779 -29.96 -3.79 10.27
C THR A 779 -31.25 -3.45 9.49
N LYS A 780 -32.13 -4.44 9.30
CA LYS A 780 -33.45 -4.32 8.67
C LYS A 780 -34.59 -4.53 9.66
#